data_AF-A0A3I5Q290-F1
#
_entry.id   AF-A0A3I5Q290-F1
#
_cell.length_a   1.000
_cell.length_b   1.000
_cell.length_c   1.000
_cell.angle_alpha   90.00
_cell.angle_beta   90.00
_cell.angle_gamma   90.00
#
_symmetry.space_group_name_H-M   'P 1'
#
loop_
_entity.id
_entity.type
_entity.pdbx_description
1 polymer ?
#
loop_
_entity_poly.entity_id
_entity_poly.type
_entity_poly.pdbx_seq_one_letter_code
_entity_poly.pdbx_strand_id
1 'polypeptide(L)'
;MNNMKITPIALMLINAIGLSSVHADTSVVNCNTTDHDSDLFCGNNINTNGAVNSVAIGNSVLIPKISVPGKTGIEQAVAIGSNVQATGDNSLVIGNEAITGKSGSIAIGGDDAAGTYNANGKGYILRAFGSNFFDNNITDYRANAAIGNGAVSLGSNSQALADGAVSIGAAATAGAGTQRGNEWDSSSGKQSIALGAESSALNDNTIALGYRTTSTGNSSTAIGNSTVATANNALALGSHSHADADGAVIIGSDAKNTRDTLTAVGLPADNGVNAIGIGSSVRSAANGIAIGRGAEAKISEATTIAIGNGAVSAGGIALGQDSAVVKGNNPSGTASASVSIGRQTTVADYGVALGSRASVGMTLTADGIPERLTSGGLYGTAVGINSGVYSNSALAVGHNAKVSENADAALAVGYNSLSSAQNAIAIGNTTKASAENAISIGSENSLTTGSVAIGVGARAGREDILSLKSSDQPERTWIGKQNNIALGAGAVADGGRVISIGENAGSGTPDNWNIHNVNIGTNAGSQAKRDYSVALGYEAGMVPVGSQDGTEDSQRSPSINIGKQAGKNTVSYGNISVGDNAGTDIADSRSVSNTMIGNGAGAGLASNDGKNAIFPGFGPGGNTLIGTDSGRQLSGDSNVALGSIAGDRATGDNNIYVGHLAGQQSTSDRSVIIGSQAGLGTNNDRGVLIGNFANGGVTTATRNVVGLGSSVKATGFESIAVGFNANSSANNATSIGRFASASGISAVALSTGAQANGENSVAIGNGTKATATNTISIGTGNTVSGDNSGAIGDPSTVSGMNSYSLGNNNTVSANNAFVLGNSVNNAVDSSVVLGDGSTVMAAVATPEYTVNGTTHKFAGSLPVSTVSIGDSGKERTLTNVAAGRVSAASTDAINGSQLFAVASEVEKGNQF
;
A
#
# COMPACT_ATOMS: atom_id res chain seq x y z
N MET A 1 83.63 101.46 -15.37
CA MET A 1 83.21 102.03 -14.08
C MET A 1 81.79 101.57 -13.79
N ASN A 2 81.60 100.94 -12.62
CA ASN A 2 80.41 100.90 -11.77
C ASN A 2 79.13 100.22 -12.28
N ASN A 3 78.95 98.91 -12.00
CA ASN A 3 78.21 98.43 -10.82
C ASN A 3 77.79 96.95 -10.97
N MET A 4 78.36 96.10 -10.11
CA MET A 4 77.82 94.80 -9.70
C MET A 4 76.38 94.94 -9.17
N LYS A 5 75.49 94.02 -9.56
CA LYS A 5 74.47 93.45 -8.66
C LYS A 5 74.28 91.97 -8.97
N ILE A 6 75.02 91.19 -8.19
CA ILE A 6 74.78 89.78 -7.87
C ILE A 6 73.44 89.70 -7.14
N THR A 7 72.53 88.85 -7.62
CA THR A 7 71.25 88.48 -6.96
C THR A 7 71.38 87.11 -6.26
N PRO A 8 70.59 86.86 -5.19
CA PRO A 8 71.07 86.19 -3.96
C PRO A 8 70.97 84.65 -3.92
N ILE A 9 70.83 83.96 -5.05
CA ILE A 9 70.59 82.50 -5.03
C ILE A 9 71.90 81.69 -4.90
N ALA A 10 73.03 82.25 -5.33
CA ALA A 10 74.34 81.61 -5.20
C ALA A 10 74.89 81.64 -3.75
N LEU A 11 74.33 82.45 -2.84
CA LEU A 11 74.75 82.52 -1.43
C LEU A 11 73.88 81.65 -0.50
N MET A 12 72.82 81.01 -1.01
CA MET A 12 71.90 80.21 -0.19
C MET A 12 72.18 78.70 -0.21
N LEU A 13 72.94 78.17 -1.19
CA LEU A 13 73.40 76.77 -1.15
C LEU A 13 74.71 76.57 -0.36
N ILE A 14 75.48 77.63 -0.11
CA ILE A 14 76.75 77.53 0.63
C ILE A 14 76.54 77.50 2.17
N ASN A 15 75.35 77.86 2.67
CA ASN A 15 75.01 77.82 4.11
C ASN A 15 74.15 76.62 4.54
N ALA A 16 73.77 75.71 3.63
CA ALA A 16 72.81 74.64 3.92
C ALA A 16 73.40 73.21 4.04
N ILE A 17 74.71 73.02 3.85
CA ILE A 17 75.37 71.73 4.11
C ILE A 17 76.53 71.96 5.09
N GLY A 18 76.17 72.10 6.37
CA GLY A 18 77.12 72.07 7.47
C GLY A 18 77.68 70.67 7.64
N LEU A 19 78.89 70.44 7.13
CA LEU A 19 79.76 69.35 7.55
C LEU A 19 81.08 69.95 8.06
N SER A 20 81.29 69.73 9.35
CA SER A 20 82.40 70.19 10.16
C SER A 20 83.72 69.46 9.83
N SER A 21 84.79 70.25 9.72
CA SER A 21 86.22 69.89 9.84
C SER A 21 86.78 68.80 8.92
N VAL A 22 87.52 69.21 7.87
CA VAL A 22 88.70 68.48 7.36
C VAL A 22 89.80 69.49 6.99
N HIS A 23 91.04 69.12 7.31
CA HIS A 23 92.27 69.87 7.12
C HIS A 23 92.49 70.35 5.68
N ALA A 24 93.16 71.51 5.57
CA ALA A 24 93.43 72.23 4.33
C ALA A 24 94.30 71.44 3.33
N ASP A 25 93.82 71.35 2.10
CA ASP A 25 94.68 71.28 0.92
C ASP A 25 94.29 72.42 -0.03
N THR A 26 95.30 73.13 -0.51
CA THR A 26 95.27 74.38 -1.26
C THR A 26 94.87 74.17 -2.72
N SER A 27 93.79 73.44 -2.99
CA SER A 27 93.16 73.35 -4.30
C SER A 27 91.87 74.16 -4.32
N VAL A 28 91.91 75.34 -4.93
CA VAL A 28 90.71 76.11 -5.30
C VAL A 28 89.79 75.17 -6.08
N VAL A 29 88.61 74.87 -5.54
CA VAL A 29 87.57 74.15 -6.30
C VAL A 29 87.14 75.07 -7.43
N ASN A 30 87.61 74.80 -8.66
CA ASN A 30 87.19 75.53 -9.84
C ASN A 30 85.76 75.11 -10.20
N CYS A 31 84.78 75.92 -9.82
CA CYS A 31 83.48 75.85 -10.48
C CYS A 31 83.60 76.59 -11.82
N ASN A 32 83.32 75.92 -12.94
CA ASN A 32 83.35 76.52 -14.27
C ASN A 32 81.98 76.43 -14.92
N THR A 33 81.57 77.51 -15.59
CA THR A 33 80.45 77.53 -16.53
C THR A 33 81.09 77.53 -17.92
N THR A 34 80.93 76.45 -18.68
CA THR A 34 81.44 76.37 -20.06
C THR A 34 80.56 77.15 -21.04
N ASP A 35 80.89 77.19 -22.34
CA ASP A 35 80.27 77.96 -23.45
C ASP A 35 78.73 77.85 -23.63
N HIS A 36 78.05 77.15 -22.73
CA HIS A 36 76.61 77.10 -22.59
C HIS A 36 76.24 77.68 -21.21
N ASP A 37 75.69 78.91 -21.18
CA ASP A 37 75.37 79.72 -19.98
C ASP A 37 74.46 79.05 -18.92
N SER A 38 74.07 77.79 -19.12
CA SER A 38 73.16 77.02 -18.25
C SER A 38 73.79 75.78 -17.62
N ASP A 39 75.10 75.56 -17.80
CA ASP A 39 75.86 74.45 -17.19
C ASP A 39 76.55 74.86 -15.89
N LEU A 40 76.54 73.98 -14.88
CA LEU A 40 77.27 74.18 -13.61
C LEU A 40 78.15 72.97 -13.31
N PHE A 41 79.46 73.14 -13.48
CA PHE A 41 80.44 72.10 -13.17
C PHE A 41 81.33 72.54 -12.00
N CYS A 42 81.35 71.78 -10.90
CA CYS A 42 82.13 72.16 -9.73
C CYS A 42 82.74 70.96 -9.00
N GLY A 43 84.08 70.87 -8.98
CA GLY A 43 84.80 69.81 -8.29
C GLY A 43 85.99 69.25 -9.09
N ASN A 44 86.54 68.13 -8.65
CA ASN A 44 87.76 67.55 -9.20
C ASN A 44 87.46 66.39 -10.15
N ASN A 45 88.28 66.19 -11.20
CA ASN A 45 88.15 65.09 -12.17
C ASN A 45 86.77 64.99 -12.85
N ILE A 46 86.14 66.13 -13.15
CA ILE A 46 84.87 66.18 -13.86
C ILE A 46 85.12 66.05 -15.37
N ASN A 47 84.57 65.02 -16.00
CA ASN A 47 84.61 64.81 -17.45
C ASN A 47 83.20 64.95 -18.03
N THR A 48 82.87 66.15 -18.49
CA THR A 48 81.55 66.54 -19.00
C THR A 48 81.57 66.94 -20.46
N ASN A 49 82.50 66.38 -21.25
CA ASN A 49 82.68 66.70 -22.68
C ASN A 49 81.41 66.49 -23.55
N GLY A 50 80.40 65.84 -22.99
CA GLY A 50 79.10 65.65 -23.61
C GLY A 50 77.94 66.39 -22.96
N ALA A 51 78.14 67.21 -21.93
CA ALA A 51 77.04 67.82 -21.19
C ALA A 51 76.41 69.02 -21.92
N VAL A 52 75.09 69.17 -21.82
CA VAL A 52 74.31 70.31 -22.31
C VAL A 52 73.23 70.65 -21.28
N ASN A 53 73.12 71.90 -20.83
CA ASN A 53 72.20 72.36 -19.78
C ASN A 53 72.18 71.48 -18.52
N SER A 54 73.34 71.05 -18.07
CA SER A 54 73.53 70.00 -17.06
C SER A 54 74.29 70.50 -15.83
N VAL A 55 74.09 69.83 -14.70
CA VAL A 55 74.77 70.11 -13.42
C VAL A 55 75.68 68.95 -13.08
N ALA A 56 76.98 69.20 -12.87
CA ALA A 56 77.94 68.21 -12.39
C ALA A 56 78.70 68.75 -11.16
N ILE A 57 78.48 68.19 -9.97
CA ILE A 57 79.09 68.72 -8.73
C ILE A 57 79.72 67.58 -7.93
N GLY A 58 81.02 67.63 -7.66
CA GLY A 58 81.73 66.66 -6.81
C GLY A 58 83.02 66.12 -7.42
N ASN A 59 83.44 64.91 -7.04
CA ASN A 59 84.75 64.35 -7.42
C ASN A 59 84.60 63.17 -8.39
N SER A 60 85.32 63.15 -9.50
CA SER A 60 85.22 62.08 -10.52
C SER A 60 83.80 61.92 -11.07
N VAL A 61 83.23 63.01 -11.59
CA VAL A 61 81.90 63.02 -12.22
C VAL A 61 82.03 62.85 -13.73
N LEU A 62 81.31 61.89 -14.33
CA LEU A 62 81.35 61.61 -15.76
C LEU A 62 79.99 61.84 -16.43
N ILE A 63 79.94 62.82 -17.34
CA ILE A 63 78.87 63.01 -18.33
C ILE A 63 79.50 62.85 -19.71
N PRO A 64 79.45 61.65 -20.31
CA PRO A 64 80.21 61.35 -21.52
C PRO A 64 79.63 62.04 -22.75
N LYS A 65 80.49 62.32 -23.73
CA LYS A 65 80.06 62.74 -25.07
C LYS A 65 79.49 61.55 -25.83
N ILE A 66 78.17 61.52 -25.97
CA ILE A 66 77.51 60.51 -26.79
C ILE A 66 77.32 61.05 -28.21
N SER A 67 77.82 60.32 -29.20
CA SER A 67 77.56 60.63 -30.61
C SER A 67 76.23 59.99 -31.01
N VAL A 68 75.12 60.69 -30.74
CA VAL A 68 73.80 60.31 -31.26
C VAL A 68 73.45 61.25 -32.42
N PRO A 69 73.05 60.75 -33.61
CA PRO A 69 72.65 61.60 -34.73
C PRO A 69 71.54 62.58 -34.32
N GLY A 70 71.80 63.88 -34.45
CA GLY A 70 70.84 64.95 -34.10
C GLY A 70 70.91 65.47 -32.66
N LYS A 71 71.80 64.95 -31.81
CA LYS A 71 72.08 65.51 -30.47
C LYS A 71 73.53 65.98 -30.36
N THR A 72 73.73 67.09 -29.68
CA THR A 72 75.07 67.68 -29.44
C THR A 72 75.73 67.15 -28.17
N GLY A 73 74.97 66.48 -27.31
CA GLY A 73 75.40 65.92 -26.03
C GLY A 73 74.22 65.33 -25.23
N ILE A 74 74.46 65.04 -23.96
CA ILE A 74 73.50 64.68 -22.91
C ILE A 74 72.88 65.95 -22.34
N GLU A 75 71.56 66.09 -22.49
CA GLU A 75 70.81 67.27 -22.07
C GLU A 75 70.21 67.12 -20.67
N GLN A 76 70.26 68.18 -19.85
CA GLN A 76 69.56 68.26 -18.56
C GLN A 76 69.90 67.15 -17.56
N ALA A 77 71.13 66.64 -17.60
CA ALA A 77 71.60 65.69 -16.59
C ALA A 77 72.03 66.43 -15.31
N VAL A 78 71.74 65.85 -14.15
CA VAL A 78 72.18 66.33 -12.84
C VAL A 78 72.99 65.21 -12.20
N ALA A 79 74.29 65.42 -12.03
CA ALA A 79 75.22 64.47 -11.45
C ALA A 79 75.94 65.08 -10.24
N ILE A 80 75.64 64.63 -9.04
CA ILE A 80 76.13 65.23 -7.80
C ILE A 80 76.74 64.15 -6.89
N GLY A 81 78.02 64.29 -6.56
CA GLY A 81 78.74 63.49 -5.57
C GLY A 81 80.06 62.92 -6.09
N SER A 82 80.46 61.75 -5.60
CA SER A 82 81.79 61.18 -5.86
C SER A 82 81.71 59.93 -6.73
N ASN A 83 82.54 59.82 -7.77
CA ASN A 83 82.56 58.69 -8.69
C ASN A 83 81.18 58.37 -9.30
N VAL A 84 80.48 59.42 -9.74
CA VAL A 84 79.12 59.30 -10.31
C VAL A 84 79.12 59.47 -11.81
N GLN A 85 78.24 58.75 -12.49
CA GLN A 85 78.12 58.79 -13.94
C GLN A 85 76.69 59.04 -14.38
N ALA A 86 76.48 60.03 -15.25
CA ALA A 86 75.19 60.29 -15.87
C ALA A 86 75.30 60.21 -17.40
N THR A 87 74.74 59.15 -17.98
CA THR A 87 74.85 58.90 -19.43
C THR A 87 73.54 59.05 -20.20
N GLY A 88 72.46 59.52 -19.56
CA GLY A 88 71.17 59.72 -20.21
C GLY A 88 70.65 61.16 -20.09
N ASP A 89 69.88 61.61 -21.07
CA ASP A 89 69.20 62.91 -21.01
C ASP A 89 68.19 62.96 -19.87
N ASN A 90 68.01 64.11 -19.22
CA ASN A 90 67.10 64.29 -18.08
C ASN A 90 67.37 63.32 -16.93
N SER A 91 68.59 62.81 -16.81
CA SER A 91 68.94 61.87 -15.74
C SER A 91 69.40 62.59 -14.47
N LEU A 92 69.15 61.97 -13.33
CA LEU A 92 69.50 62.51 -12.01
C LEU A 92 70.29 61.47 -11.23
N VAL A 93 71.59 61.68 -11.04
CA VAL A 93 72.44 60.86 -10.18
C VAL A 93 72.94 61.68 -9.00
N ILE A 94 72.66 61.24 -7.77
CA ILE A 94 73.12 61.89 -6.55
C ILE A 94 73.67 60.83 -5.58
N GLY A 95 74.95 60.87 -5.24
CA GLY A 95 75.54 59.95 -4.26
C GLY A 95 77.04 59.69 -4.45
N ASN A 96 77.51 58.58 -3.89
CA ASN A 96 78.88 58.08 -4.07
C ASN A 96 78.82 56.77 -4.85
N GLU A 97 79.57 56.65 -5.95
CA GLU A 97 79.59 55.44 -6.80
C GLU A 97 78.22 55.06 -7.36
N ALA A 98 77.53 56.05 -7.94
CA ALA A 98 76.18 55.90 -8.49
C ALA A 98 76.14 56.19 -10.00
N ILE A 99 75.25 55.50 -10.73
CA ILE A 99 75.22 55.53 -12.19
C ILE A 99 73.79 55.65 -12.71
N THR A 100 73.57 56.58 -13.64
CA THR A 100 72.38 56.65 -14.49
C THR A 100 72.73 56.33 -15.94
N GLY A 101 71.95 55.46 -16.58
CA GLY A 101 72.25 54.88 -17.90
C GLY A 101 71.55 55.57 -19.08
N LYS A 102 70.21 55.60 -19.07
CA LYS A 102 69.38 56.06 -20.19
C LYS A 102 68.50 57.25 -19.80
N SER A 103 67.71 57.76 -20.74
CA SER A 103 66.96 59.00 -20.54
C SER A 103 65.96 58.89 -19.40
N GLY A 104 65.85 59.95 -18.59
CA GLY A 104 64.92 60.06 -17.46
C GLY A 104 65.23 59.14 -16.27
N SER A 105 66.41 58.51 -16.24
CA SER A 105 66.80 57.63 -15.13
C SER A 105 67.25 58.42 -13.90
N ILE A 106 66.91 57.93 -12.71
CA ILE A 106 67.19 58.57 -11.42
C ILE A 106 67.92 57.57 -10.52
N ALA A 107 69.15 57.86 -10.11
CA ALA A 107 69.90 57.07 -9.12
C ALA A 107 70.30 57.95 -7.94
N ILE A 108 69.70 57.76 -6.78
CA ILE A 108 69.98 58.57 -5.58
C ILE A 108 70.38 57.66 -4.42
N GLY A 109 71.47 57.99 -3.75
CA GLY A 109 72.13 57.15 -2.74
C GLY A 109 73.52 56.73 -3.19
N GLY A 110 74.36 56.29 -2.26
CA GLY A 110 75.75 55.94 -2.54
C GLY A 110 76.27 54.75 -1.76
N ASP A 111 77.57 54.48 -1.94
CA ASP A 111 78.35 53.58 -1.09
C ASP A 111 78.62 54.23 0.27
N ASP A 112 77.90 53.74 1.28
CA ASP A 112 78.21 53.91 2.69
C ASP A 112 77.74 52.64 3.41
N ALA A 113 78.35 51.49 3.09
CA ALA A 113 78.24 50.31 3.95
C ALA A 113 79.37 49.30 3.70
N ALA A 114 80.23 49.17 4.70
CA ALA A 114 81.18 48.08 4.85
C ALA A 114 80.60 46.71 4.44
N GLY A 115 81.31 46.02 3.55
CA GLY A 115 81.20 44.58 3.36
C GLY A 115 80.53 44.16 2.05
N THR A 116 81.22 43.27 1.34
CA THR A 116 80.76 42.48 0.18
C THR A 116 79.41 41.82 0.42
N TYR A 117 78.31 42.54 0.19
CA TYR A 117 76.98 41.95 0.06
C TYR A 117 76.80 41.48 -1.39
N ASN A 118 77.32 40.29 -1.67
CA ASN A 118 76.84 39.50 -2.80
C ASN A 118 75.45 38.98 -2.42
N ALA A 119 74.41 39.69 -2.84
CA ALA A 119 73.03 39.27 -2.71
C ALA A 119 72.75 38.05 -3.61
N ASN A 120 73.39 36.89 -3.35
CA ASN A 120 73.20 35.62 -4.04
C ASN A 120 73.12 35.72 -5.58
N GLY A 121 73.94 36.57 -6.21
CA GLY A 121 73.92 36.79 -7.67
C GLY A 121 72.72 37.56 -8.23
N LYS A 122 71.92 38.23 -7.39
CA LYS A 122 70.66 38.92 -7.75
C LYS A 122 70.83 40.41 -8.10
N GLY A 123 71.97 40.78 -8.69
CA GLY A 123 72.29 42.16 -9.06
C GLY A 123 73.60 42.21 -9.82
N TYR A 124 73.85 43.32 -10.50
CA TYR A 124 75.04 43.47 -11.33
C TYR A 124 76.20 44.04 -10.51
N ILE A 125 77.35 43.37 -10.55
CA ILE A 125 78.60 43.88 -10.00
C ILE A 125 79.25 44.67 -11.12
N LEU A 126 79.41 45.98 -10.93
CA LEU A 126 80.08 46.79 -11.94
C LEU A 126 81.59 46.71 -11.74
N ARG A 127 82.29 46.40 -12.82
CA ARG A 127 83.67 46.84 -12.99
C ARG A 127 83.61 48.32 -13.33
N ALA A 128 84.22 49.15 -12.47
CA ALA A 128 84.18 50.60 -12.54
C ALA A 128 84.25 51.12 -13.99
N PHE A 129 83.20 51.80 -14.43
CA PHE A 129 83.24 52.57 -15.67
C PHE A 129 83.94 53.89 -15.39
N GLY A 130 85.12 54.10 -15.97
CA GLY A 130 85.74 55.41 -16.04
C GLY A 130 86.78 55.77 -14.97
N SER A 131 87.38 54.80 -14.27
CA SER A 131 88.66 55.04 -13.57
C SER A 131 89.85 54.78 -14.50
N ASN A 132 90.92 55.55 -14.33
CA ASN A 132 92.09 55.63 -15.20
C ASN A 132 92.67 54.26 -15.61
N PHE A 133 93.14 54.18 -16.86
CA PHE A 133 93.70 53.00 -17.57
C PHE A 133 94.91 52.30 -16.91
N PHE A 134 95.28 52.63 -15.67
CA PHE A 134 96.51 52.17 -15.00
C PHE A 134 96.37 51.75 -13.53
N ASP A 135 95.17 51.61 -12.97
CA ASP A 135 95.02 51.08 -11.59
C ASP A 135 94.50 49.63 -11.58
N ASN A 136 95.39 48.69 -11.28
CA ASN A 136 95.15 47.24 -11.32
C ASN A 136 94.66 46.67 -9.98
N ASN A 137 94.10 47.48 -9.09
CA ASN A 137 93.65 47.04 -7.76
C ASN A 137 92.33 47.70 -7.32
N ILE A 138 91.23 47.39 -8.01
CA ILE A 138 89.88 47.71 -7.52
C ILE A 138 89.06 46.43 -7.45
N THR A 139 88.63 46.10 -6.25
CA THR A 139 87.69 45.02 -5.95
C THR A 139 86.32 45.34 -6.52
N ASP A 140 85.76 44.36 -7.24
CA ASP A 140 84.37 44.30 -7.72
C ASP A 140 83.36 44.85 -6.68
N TYR A 141 82.69 45.99 -6.98
CA TYR A 141 81.69 46.60 -6.08
C TYR A 141 80.32 46.74 -6.77
N ARG A 142 79.26 46.86 -5.95
CA ARG A 142 77.87 46.98 -6.43
C ARG A 142 77.41 48.44 -6.36
N ALA A 143 77.55 49.18 -7.46
CA ALA A 143 77.10 50.56 -7.55
C ALA A 143 75.56 50.69 -7.36
N ASN A 144 75.13 51.84 -6.85
CA ASN A 144 73.74 52.27 -6.99
C ASN A 144 73.47 52.63 -8.47
N ALA A 145 72.55 51.95 -9.15
CA ALA A 145 72.43 52.05 -10.60
C ALA A 145 71.00 52.18 -11.09
N ALA A 146 70.71 53.15 -11.97
CA ALA A 146 69.45 53.26 -12.70
C ALA A 146 69.74 53.31 -14.21
N ILE A 147 69.67 52.17 -14.86
CA ILE A 147 70.26 51.98 -16.19
C ILE A 147 69.25 52.13 -17.33
N GLY A 148 67.99 51.73 -17.13
CA GLY A 148 66.95 51.79 -18.16
C GLY A 148 66.32 53.18 -18.36
N ASN A 149 65.55 53.35 -19.44
CA ASN A 149 64.76 54.57 -19.65
C ASN A 149 63.73 54.75 -18.54
N GLY A 150 63.69 55.91 -17.89
CA GLY A 150 62.76 56.18 -16.79
C GLY A 150 62.96 55.31 -15.55
N ALA A 151 64.10 54.63 -15.40
CA ALA A 151 64.39 53.77 -14.27
C ALA A 151 64.70 54.59 -13.01
N VAL A 152 64.27 54.13 -11.82
CA VAL A 152 64.48 54.83 -10.54
C VAL A 152 65.16 53.89 -9.55
N SER A 153 66.33 54.28 -9.05
CA SER A 153 67.07 53.57 -8.00
C SER A 153 67.32 54.49 -6.81
N LEU A 154 66.80 54.15 -5.64
CA LEU A 154 66.94 54.93 -4.41
C LEU A 154 67.44 54.06 -3.24
N GLY A 155 68.60 54.38 -2.68
CA GLY A 155 69.21 53.66 -1.54
C GLY A 155 70.61 53.13 -1.84
N SER A 156 71.35 52.74 -0.80
CA SER A 156 72.71 52.19 -0.93
C SER A 156 72.69 50.86 -1.69
N ASN A 157 73.57 50.71 -2.68
CA ASN A 157 73.69 49.52 -3.52
C ASN A 157 72.39 49.09 -4.25
N SER A 158 71.38 49.97 -4.35
CA SER A 158 70.12 49.66 -5.04
C SER A 158 70.32 49.66 -6.55
N GLN A 159 69.59 48.81 -7.30
CA GLN A 159 69.74 48.77 -8.76
C GLN A 159 68.42 48.61 -9.50
N ALA A 160 68.13 49.55 -10.40
CA ALA A 160 67.08 49.49 -11.40
C ALA A 160 67.71 49.30 -12.80
N LEU A 161 67.75 48.07 -13.29
CA LEU A 161 68.58 47.66 -14.43
C LEU A 161 67.84 47.61 -15.78
N ALA A 162 66.53 47.88 -15.81
CA ALA A 162 65.69 47.76 -17.00
C ALA A 162 64.80 49.00 -17.23
N ASP A 163 64.20 49.12 -18.42
CA ASP A 163 63.33 50.26 -18.76
C ASP A 163 62.11 50.31 -17.83
N GLY A 164 61.87 51.46 -17.20
CA GLY A 164 60.78 51.68 -16.24
C GLY A 164 60.92 50.92 -14.91
N ALA A 165 62.06 50.30 -14.62
CA ALA A 165 62.28 49.59 -13.36
C ALA A 165 62.41 50.55 -12.17
N VAL A 166 61.89 50.17 -11.00
CA VAL A 166 61.95 50.96 -9.76
C VAL A 166 62.52 50.12 -8.62
N SER A 167 63.65 50.52 -8.06
CA SER A 167 64.33 49.86 -6.96
C SER A 167 64.55 50.82 -5.79
N ILE A 168 63.89 50.63 -4.66
CA ILE A 168 63.96 51.53 -3.50
C ILE A 168 64.24 50.71 -2.23
N GLY A 169 65.40 50.95 -1.61
CA GLY A 169 65.87 50.25 -0.41
C GLY A 169 67.31 49.77 -0.54
N ALA A 170 67.99 49.56 0.60
CA ALA A 170 69.38 49.10 0.59
C ALA A 170 69.49 47.73 -0.10
N ALA A 171 70.38 47.63 -1.09
CA ALA A 171 70.61 46.46 -1.91
C ALA A 171 69.38 45.90 -2.66
N ALA A 172 68.31 46.67 -2.84
CA ALA A 172 67.18 46.25 -3.66
C ALA A 172 67.60 46.08 -5.15
N THR A 173 66.93 45.19 -5.89
CA THR A 173 67.17 45.01 -7.33
C THR A 173 65.86 44.90 -8.09
N ALA A 174 65.65 45.78 -9.06
CA ALA A 174 64.59 45.73 -10.04
C ALA A 174 65.18 45.57 -11.45
N GLY A 175 64.79 44.52 -12.16
CA GLY A 175 65.21 44.19 -13.51
C GLY A 175 66.47 43.32 -13.58
N ALA A 176 66.55 42.50 -14.63
CA ALA A 176 67.68 41.57 -14.89
C ALA A 176 68.65 42.09 -15.96
N GLY A 177 68.50 43.35 -16.38
CA GLY A 177 69.27 43.96 -17.46
C GLY A 177 70.77 43.66 -17.39
N THR A 178 71.37 43.45 -18.56
CA THR A 178 72.77 43.00 -18.67
C THR A 178 73.61 44.02 -19.40
N GLN A 179 74.91 44.04 -19.10
CA GLN A 179 75.86 44.86 -19.84
C GLN A 179 76.54 44.03 -20.94
N ARG A 180 76.60 44.55 -22.16
CA ARG A 180 77.39 43.99 -23.26
C ARG A 180 78.40 45.03 -23.73
N GLY A 181 79.64 44.90 -23.28
CA GLY A 181 80.68 45.90 -23.56
C GLY A 181 80.31 47.26 -22.95
N ASN A 182 80.19 48.28 -23.80
CA ASN A 182 79.81 49.64 -23.37
C ASN A 182 78.30 49.91 -23.44
N GLU A 183 77.49 48.96 -23.91
CA GLU A 183 76.04 49.12 -24.03
C GLU A 183 75.29 48.34 -22.95
N TRP A 184 74.28 48.99 -22.38
CA TRP A 184 73.38 48.37 -21.42
C TRP A 184 72.11 47.87 -22.12
N ASP A 185 71.93 46.56 -22.05
CA ASP A 185 70.70 45.90 -22.46
C ASP A 185 69.68 45.94 -21.32
N SER A 186 68.78 46.93 -21.41
CA SER A 186 67.66 47.14 -20.49
C SER A 186 66.37 46.46 -20.96
N SER A 187 66.47 45.52 -21.91
CA SER A 187 65.30 44.89 -22.54
C SER A 187 64.61 43.82 -21.70
N SER A 188 65.27 43.31 -20.66
CA SER A 188 64.77 42.26 -19.77
C SER A 188 64.52 42.79 -18.35
N GLY A 189 63.32 42.56 -17.82
CA GLY A 189 62.90 43.05 -16.51
C GLY A 189 62.19 44.40 -16.53
N LYS A 190 61.54 44.76 -17.64
CA LYS A 190 60.90 46.07 -17.80
C LYS A 190 59.77 46.26 -16.80
N GLN A 191 59.61 47.49 -16.32
CA GLN A 191 58.54 47.90 -15.39
C GLN A 191 58.52 47.11 -14.06
N SER A 192 59.61 46.44 -13.68
CA SER A 192 59.71 45.72 -12.40
C SER A 192 59.85 46.68 -11.22
N ILE A 193 59.28 46.34 -10.06
CA ILE A 193 59.31 47.16 -8.84
C ILE A 193 59.85 46.34 -7.67
N ALA A 194 60.95 46.77 -7.07
CA ALA A 194 61.51 46.24 -5.82
C ALA A 194 61.53 47.32 -4.75
N LEU A 195 60.77 47.15 -3.67
CA LEU A 195 60.63 48.13 -2.59
C LEU A 195 60.87 47.45 -1.23
N GLY A 196 61.99 47.78 -0.58
CA GLY A 196 62.45 47.20 0.69
C GLY A 196 63.87 46.66 0.61
N ALA A 197 64.58 46.65 1.74
CA ALA A 197 65.98 46.22 1.75
C ALA A 197 66.12 44.74 1.35
N GLU A 198 67.11 44.44 0.52
CA GLU A 198 67.39 43.11 -0.07
C GLU A 198 66.23 42.52 -0.90
N SER A 199 65.25 43.34 -1.33
CA SER A 199 64.16 42.87 -2.21
C SER A 199 64.60 42.72 -3.66
N SER A 200 63.99 41.79 -4.40
CA SER A 200 64.41 41.42 -5.76
C SER A 200 63.22 41.17 -6.68
N ALA A 201 63.09 41.95 -7.75
CA ALA A 201 62.07 41.87 -8.79
C ALA A 201 62.75 41.82 -10.16
N LEU A 202 63.06 40.63 -10.71
CA LEU A 202 64.03 40.51 -11.81
C LEU A 202 63.43 40.47 -13.22
N ASN A 203 62.18 40.03 -13.34
CA ASN A 203 61.52 39.76 -14.63
C ASN A 203 60.46 40.83 -14.98
N ASP A 204 59.94 40.79 -16.21
CA ASP A 204 59.03 41.83 -16.71
C ASP A 204 57.76 41.94 -15.85
N ASN A 205 57.32 43.16 -15.54
CA ASN A 205 56.11 43.47 -14.76
C ASN A 205 56.07 42.87 -13.35
N THR A 206 57.22 42.55 -12.76
CA THR A 206 57.28 41.95 -11.41
C THR A 206 57.18 42.99 -10.28
N ILE A 207 56.59 42.59 -9.15
CA ILE A 207 56.51 43.42 -7.93
C ILE A 207 57.06 42.62 -6.74
N ALA A 208 58.03 43.16 -6.01
CA ALA A 208 58.54 42.65 -4.74
C ALA A 208 58.51 43.76 -3.67
N LEU A 209 57.68 43.60 -2.64
CA LEU A 209 57.45 44.60 -1.60
C LEU A 209 57.68 44.02 -0.20
N GLY A 210 58.74 44.46 0.49
CA GLY A 210 59.10 44.02 1.84
C GLY A 210 60.61 43.74 2.02
N TYR A 211 61.00 43.37 3.24
CA TYR A 211 62.38 42.96 3.55
C TYR A 211 62.67 41.55 3.01
N ARG A 212 63.74 41.38 2.24
CA ARG A 212 64.17 40.10 1.62
C ARG A 212 63.12 39.43 0.72
N THR A 213 62.19 40.21 0.18
CA THR A 213 61.12 39.71 -0.71
C THR A 213 61.67 39.39 -2.10
N THR A 214 61.31 38.25 -2.68
CA THR A 214 61.76 37.82 -4.02
C THR A 214 60.58 37.58 -4.95
N SER A 215 60.54 38.26 -6.09
CA SER A 215 59.58 38.06 -7.18
C SER A 215 60.35 37.85 -8.50
N THR A 216 60.25 36.66 -9.08
CA THR A 216 61.09 36.27 -10.23
C THR A 216 60.34 35.55 -11.35
N GLY A 217 59.01 35.36 -11.26
CA GLY A 217 58.22 34.92 -12.41
C GLY A 217 57.77 36.10 -13.26
N ASN A 218 57.50 35.95 -14.56
CA ASN A 218 56.95 37.05 -15.35
C ASN A 218 55.59 37.50 -14.77
N SER A 219 55.39 38.80 -14.59
CA SER A 219 54.17 39.38 -13.98
C SER A 219 53.84 38.88 -12.56
N SER A 220 54.82 38.38 -11.79
CA SER A 220 54.59 37.90 -10.42
C SER A 220 54.60 39.03 -9.38
N THR A 221 53.87 38.85 -8.28
CA THR A 221 53.78 39.80 -7.16
C THR A 221 54.07 39.11 -5.83
N ALA A 222 55.06 39.60 -5.08
CA ALA A 222 55.41 39.13 -3.74
C ALA A 222 55.34 40.30 -2.74
N ILE A 223 54.56 40.16 -1.67
CA ILE A 223 54.35 41.22 -0.66
C ILE A 223 54.44 40.62 0.75
N GLY A 224 55.42 41.06 1.53
CA GLY A 224 55.66 40.59 2.90
C GLY A 224 57.13 40.34 3.24
N ASN A 225 57.45 40.07 4.52
CA ASN A 225 58.81 39.74 4.96
C ASN A 225 59.22 38.34 4.46
N SER A 226 60.37 38.24 3.79
CA SER A 226 60.93 36.97 3.29
C SER A 226 59.98 36.17 2.38
N THR A 227 59.07 36.86 1.71
CA THR A 227 58.08 36.29 0.79
C THR A 227 58.69 35.97 -0.57
N VAL A 228 58.25 34.89 -1.21
CA VAL A 228 58.83 34.42 -2.48
C VAL A 228 57.73 34.10 -3.50
N ALA A 229 57.80 34.69 -4.69
CA ALA A 229 57.00 34.34 -5.86
C ALA A 229 57.94 34.05 -7.06
N THR A 230 58.12 32.79 -7.44
CA THR A 230 59.10 32.39 -8.47
C THR A 230 58.49 32.00 -9.80
N ALA A 231 57.18 31.77 -9.86
CA ALA A 231 56.48 31.31 -11.05
C ALA A 231 55.68 32.43 -11.76
N ASN A 232 55.35 32.25 -13.04
CA ASN A 232 54.71 33.28 -13.86
C ASN A 232 53.30 33.57 -13.37
N ASN A 233 52.89 34.85 -13.33
CA ASN A 233 51.60 35.32 -12.83
C ASN A 233 51.28 34.92 -11.37
N ALA A 234 52.27 34.52 -10.57
CA ALA A 234 52.07 34.13 -9.18
C ALA A 234 51.91 35.35 -8.24
N LEU A 235 51.06 35.23 -7.23
CA LEU A 235 50.84 36.20 -6.15
C LEU A 235 51.15 35.54 -4.80
N ALA A 236 52.11 36.07 -4.04
CA ALA A 236 52.39 35.67 -2.66
C ALA A 236 52.24 36.87 -1.71
N LEU A 237 51.36 36.75 -0.71
CA LEU A 237 51.03 37.81 0.24
C LEU A 237 51.09 37.26 1.68
N GLY A 238 52.06 37.72 2.47
CA GLY A 238 52.24 37.31 3.88
C GLY A 238 53.67 36.89 4.20
N SER A 239 54.05 36.98 5.49
CA SER A 239 55.40 36.66 5.98
C SER A 239 55.80 35.22 5.66
N HIS A 240 56.97 34.99 5.09
CA HIS A 240 57.49 33.65 4.72
C HIS A 240 56.61 32.84 3.75
N SER A 241 55.68 33.48 3.03
CA SER A 241 54.87 32.77 2.02
C SER A 241 55.67 32.44 0.76
N HIS A 242 55.32 31.33 0.10
CA HIS A 242 56.06 30.78 -1.03
C HIS A 242 55.13 30.30 -2.17
N ALA A 243 55.12 31.05 -3.27
CA ALA A 243 54.37 30.73 -4.50
C ALA A 243 55.34 30.35 -5.63
N ASP A 244 55.41 29.06 -5.94
CA ASP A 244 56.36 28.48 -6.92
C ASP A 244 55.69 27.78 -8.11
N ALA A 245 54.37 27.99 -8.31
CA ALA A 245 53.59 27.44 -9.43
C ALA A 245 52.94 28.55 -10.29
N ASP A 246 52.85 28.34 -11.61
CA ASP A 246 52.30 29.33 -12.55
C ASP A 246 50.84 29.66 -12.22
N GLY A 247 50.52 30.94 -12.03
CA GLY A 247 49.19 31.44 -11.66
C GLY A 247 48.77 31.24 -10.19
N ALA A 248 49.68 30.78 -9.32
CA ALA A 248 49.39 30.55 -7.90
C ALA A 248 49.03 31.82 -7.13
N VAL A 249 48.01 31.77 -6.26
CA VAL A 249 47.64 32.83 -5.31
C VAL A 249 47.77 32.32 -3.87
N ILE A 250 48.78 32.82 -3.15
CA ILE A 250 49.13 32.42 -1.78
C ILE A 250 48.94 33.60 -0.84
N ILE A 251 48.07 33.44 0.15
CA ILE A 251 47.75 34.49 1.13
C ILE A 251 47.81 33.91 2.54
N GLY A 252 48.78 34.33 3.35
CA GLY A 252 48.96 33.87 4.73
C GLY A 252 50.43 33.86 5.18
N SER A 253 50.69 33.83 6.49
CA SER A 253 52.05 33.59 6.99
C SER A 253 52.41 32.12 6.84
N ASP A 254 53.64 31.81 6.45
CA ASP A 254 54.17 30.44 6.27
C ASP A 254 53.38 29.56 5.29
N ALA A 255 52.50 30.16 4.47
CA ALA A 255 51.73 29.45 3.46
C ALA A 255 52.62 29.09 2.26
N LYS A 256 52.60 27.83 1.85
CA LYS A 256 53.49 27.32 0.81
C LYS A 256 52.78 26.37 -0.15
N ASN A 257 53.09 26.50 -1.44
CA ASN A 257 52.84 25.46 -2.42
C ASN A 257 53.83 24.31 -2.26
N THR A 258 53.34 23.08 -2.19
CA THR A 258 54.24 21.92 -2.22
C THR A 258 54.45 21.39 -3.64
N ARG A 259 53.45 21.51 -4.54
CA ARG A 259 53.50 21.24 -6.01
C ARG A 259 52.30 21.86 -6.75
N ASP A 260 52.52 22.53 -7.89
CA ASP A 260 51.55 23.05 -8.89
C ASP A 260 50.15 23.45 -8.35
N THR A 261 50.09 24.27 -7.30
CA THR A 261 48.83 24.71 -6.65
C THR A 261 48.43 26.12 -7.10
N LEU A 262 47.15 26.32 -7.46
CA LEU A 262 46.63 27.62 -7.95
C LEU A 262 46.12 28.57 -6.85
N THR A 263 45.64 28.11 -5.68
CA THR A 263 45.17 29.02 -4.60
C THR A 263 45.25 28.40 -3.20
N ALA A 264 45.98 29.04 -2.27
CA ALA A 264 46.03 28.66 -0.85
C ALA A 264 45.88 29.89 0.07
N VAL A 265 44.97 29.82 1.05
CA VAL A 265 44.69 30.94 1.98
C VAL A 265 44.62 30.45 3.43
N GLY A 266 45.60 30.79 4.29
CA GLY A 266 45.60 30.42 5.72
C GLY A 266 46.95 30.01 6.30
N LEU A 267 46.95 29.64 7.59
CA LEU A 267 48.11 29.30 8.44
C LEU A 267 47.86 27.97 9.19
N PRO A 268 48.68 26.92 9.05
CA PRO A 268 49.36 26.39 7.86
C PRO A 268 48.37 25.59 6.97
N ALA A 269 48.59 25.57 5.65
CA ALA A 269 47.83 24.77 4.68
C ALA A 269 48.78 23.95 3.79
N ASP A 270 48.69 22.62 3.85
CA ASP A 270 49.48 21.68 3.03
C ASP A 270 48.60 21.16 1.87
N ASN A 271 48.76 21.72 0.68
CA ASN A 271 47.93 21.44 -0.49
C ASN A 271 48.73 20.75 -1.62
N GLY A 272 48.10 19.79 -2.31
CA GLY A 272 48.61 19.12 -3.52
C GLY A 272 48.32 19.87 -4.82
N VAL A 273 48.66 19.25 -5.96
CA VAL A 273 48.47 19.81 -7.32
C VAL A 273 46.99 20.12 -7.59
N ASN A 274 46.66 21.31 -8.12
CA ASN A 274 45.27 21.74 -8.41
C ASN A 274 44.30 21.75 -7.19
N ALA A 275 44.81 21.91 -5.97
CA ALA A 275 43.98 21.94 -4.76
C ALA A 275 43.60 23.36 -4.31
N ILE A 276 42.50 23.47 -3.56
CA ILE A 276 42.05 24.70 -2.86
C ILE A 276 42.02 24.41 -1.36
N GLY A 277 42.85 25.11 -0.58
CA GLY A 277 42.87 25.01 0.89
C GLY A 277 42.61 26.36 1.55
N ILE A 278 41.55 26.48 2.36
CA ILE A 278 41.15 27.71 3.05
C ILE A 278 40.85 27.45 4.54
N GLY A 279 41.69 27.93 5.45
CA GLY A 279 41.52 27.74 6.90
C GLY A 279 42.81 27.36 7.63
N SER A 280 42.75 27.16 8.95
CA SER A 280 43.91 26.72 9.74
C SER A 280 44.02 25.21 9.83
N SER A 281 45.26 24.69 9.72
CA SER A 281 45.57 23.26 9.72
C SER A 281 44.83 22.45 8.66
N VAL A 282 44.64 23.05 7.48
CA VAL A 282 43.96 22.40 6.35
C VAL A 282 44.92 21.48 5.60
N ARG A 283 44.44 20.31 5.17
CA ARG A 283 45.21 19.39 4.31
C ARG A 283 44.38 19.00 3.09
N SER A 284 44.89 19.28 1.90
CA SER A 284 44.20 18.92 0.65
C SER A 284 45.14 18.15 -0.27
N ALA A 285 44.78 16.92 -0.63
CA ALA A 285 45.46 16.15 -1.66
C ALA A 285 45.23 16.76 -3.05
N ALA A 286 45.89 16.22 -4.08
CA ALA A 286 45.75 16.73 -5.45
C ALA A 286 44.28 16.73 -5.92
N ASN A 287 43.86 17.78 -6.61
CA ASN A 287 42.48 18.03 -7.07
C ASN A 287 41.41 18.12 -5.95
N GLY A 288 41.82 18.36 -4.70
CA GLY A 288 40.93 18.46 -3.55
C GLY A 288 40.56 19.89 -3.14
N ILE A 289 39.38 20.07 -2.54
CA ILE A 289 38.92 21.32 -1.91
C ILE A 289 38.76 21.07 -0.41
N ALA A 290 39.53 21.77 0.42
CA ALA A 290 39.43 21.69 1.88
C ALA A 290 39.23 23.10 2.49
N ILE A 291 38.10 23.33 3.16
CA ILE A 291 37.71 24.66 3.68
C ILE A 291 37.21 24.53 5.12
N GLY A 292 37.85 25.19 6.07
CA GLY A 292 37.50 25.15 7.51
C GLY A 292 38.63 24.67 8.40
N ARG A 293 38.55 24.93 9.71
CA ARG A 293 39.63 24.56 10.65
C ARG A 293 39.78 23.04 10.72
N GLY A 294 40.97 22.53 10.40
CA GLY A 294 41.28 21.10 10.43
C GLY A 294 40.56 20.27 9.37
N ALA A 295 40.08 20.89 8.27
CA ALA A 295 39.46 20.17 7.17
C ALA A 295 40.50 19.36 6.37
N GLU A 296 40.18 18.12 6.01
CA GLU A 296 41.09 17.20 5.31
C GLU A 296 40.45 16.55 4.08
N ALA A 297 40.95 16.85 2.88
CA ALA A 297 40.62 16.16 1.64
C ALA A 297 41.78 15.21 1.26
N LYS A 298 41.60 13.89 1.39
CA LYS A 298 42.72 12.94 1.54
C LYS A 298 43.21 12.24 0.27
N ILE A 299 42.40 12.16 -0.80
CA ILE A 299 42.72 11.34 -1.98
C ILE A 299 43.15 12.21 -3.16
N SER A 300 44.26 11.83 -3.81
CA SER A 300 44.82 12.50 -5.00
C SER A 300 44.25 12.03 -6.34
N GLU A 301 43.62 10.84 -6.36
CA GLU A 301 43.12 10.18 -7.59
C GLU A 301 41.71 10.63 -8.02
N ALA A 302 40.98 11.38 -7.18
CA ALA A 302 39.63 11.87 -7.46
C ALA A 302 39.40 13.27 -6.86
N THR A 303 38.47 14.05 -7.43
CA THR A 303 38.04 15.31 -6.81
C THR A 303 37.40 15.04 -5.46
N THR A 304 38.02 15.54 -4.39
CA THR A 304 37.54 15.40 -3.01
C THR A 304 37.18 16.76 -2.44
N ILE A 305 36.05 16.86 -1.75
CA ILE A 305 35.57 18.13 -1.16
C ILE A 305 35.34 17.91 0.33
N ALA A 306 35.98 18.71 1.18
CA ALA A 306 35.84 18.72 2.63
C ALA A 306 35.62 20.16 3.12
N ILE A 307 34.37 20.55 3.41
CA ILE A 307 34.02 21.92 3.82
C ILE A 307 33.34 21.89 5.18
N GLY A 308 33.99 22.43 6.21
CA GLY A 308 33.50 22.49 7.58
C GLY A 308 34.63 22.28 8.59
N ASN A 309 34.44 22.77 9.82
CA ASN A 309 35.40 22.52 10.90
C ASN A 309 35.49 21.01 11.18
N GLY A 310 36.70 20.43 11.08
CA GLY A 310 36.94 19.00 11.27
C GLY A 310 36.35 18.09 10.17
N ALA A 311 35.93 18.63 9.02
CA ALA A 311 35.40 17.83 7.92
C ALA A 311 36.50 16.98 7.29
N VAL A 312 36.24 15.70 7.04
CA VAL A 312 37.23 14.76 6.46
C VAL A 312 36.61 14.05 5.26
N SER A 313 37.21 14.18 4.09
CA SER A 313 36.81 13.42 2.90
C SER A 313 37.93 12.49 2.45
N ALA A 314 37.73 11.19 2.60
CA ALA A 314 38.53 10.14 1.99
C ALA A 314 38.03 9.75 0.59
N GLY A 315 37.25 10.61 -0.07
CA GLY A 315 36.58 10.33 -1.36
C GLY A 315 35.26 11.10 -1.45
N GLY A 316 34.91 11.69 -2.60
CA GLY A 316 33.62 12.38 -2.75
C GLY A 316 33.50 13.67 -1.91
N ILE A 317 32.32 13.93 -1.33
CA ILE A 317 31.91 15.22 -0.76
C ILE A 317 31.57 15.09 0.73
N ALA A 318 32.27 15.83 1.60
CA ALA A 318 31.99 16.02 3.02
C ALA A 318 31.72 17.51 3.31
N LEU A 319 30.49 17.87 3.68
CA LEU A 319 30.07 19.26 3.97
C LEU A 319 29.44 19.34 5.36
N GLY A 320 29.95 20.19 6.25
CA GLY A 320 29.44 20.39 7.61
C GLY A 320 30.47 20.06 8.69
N GLN A 321 30.24 20.56 9.90
CA GLN A 321 31.12 20.32 11.05
C GLN A 321 31.22 18.82 11.35
N ASP A 322 32.44 18.31 11.48
CA ASP A 322 32.76 16.91 11.77
C ASP A 322 32.07 15.92 10.81
N SER A 323 31.76 16.36 9.58
CA SER A 323 31.27 15.49 8.52
C SER A 323 32.41 14.64 7.99
N ALA A 324 32.17 13.35 7.72
CA ALA A 324 33.23 12.43 7.37
C ALA A 324 32.81 11.45 6.27
N VAL A 325 33.55 11.44 5.17
CA VAL A 325 33.61 10.30 4.25
C VAL A 325 34.84 9.48 4.60
N VAL A 326 34.63 8.21 4.95
CA VAL A 326 35.69 7.27 5.31
C VAL A 326 35.85 6.22 4.21
N LYS A 327 37.09 5.73 4.04
CA LYS A 327 37.39 4.64 3.11
C LYS A 327 36.81 3.32 3.64
N GLY A 328 35.95 2.65 2.87
CA GLY A 328 35.43 1.34 3.23
C GLY A 328 36.32 0.18 2.77
N ASN A 329 35.74 -1.02 2.71
CA ASN A 329 36.44 -2.28 2.40
C ASN A 329 36.50 -2.59 0.89
N ASN A 330 36.02 -1.69 0.03
CA ASN A 330 36.03 -1.94 -1.41
C ASN A 330 37.47 -2.12 -1.94
N PRO A 331 37.80 -3.26 -2.57
CA PRO A 331 39.14 -3.53 -3.10
C PRO A 331 39.58 -2.55 -4.20
N SER A 332 38.66 -1.78 -4.81
CA SER A 332 39.00 -0.73 -5.78
C SER A 332 39.58 0.55 -5.14
N GLY A 333 39.72 0.61 -3.81
CA GLY A 333 40.63 1.54 -3.15
C GLY A 333 40.14 2.98 -2.94
N THR A 334 38.97 3.37 -3.44
CA THR A 334 38.46 4.75 -3.30
C THR A 334 36.98 4.79 -2.91
N ALA A 335 36.62 5.60 -1.90
CA ALA A 335 35.24 5.94 -1.55
C ALA A 335 34.64 6.96 -2.55
N SER A 336 34.87 6.72 -3.85
CA SER A 336 34.49 7.65 -4.91
C SER A 336 32.96 7.75 -5.00
N ALA A 337 32.44 8.96 -5.15
CA ALA A 337 31.01 9.29 -5.25
C ALA A 337 30.17 9.20 -3.95
N SER A 338 30.80 9.12 -2.77
CA SER A 338 30.09 9.27 -1.49
C SER A 338 29.75 10.73 -1.18
N VAL A 339 28.62 10.96 -0.50
CA VAL A 339 28.14 12.30 -0.11
C VAL A 339 27.74 12.33 1.36
N SER A 340 28.45 13.10 2.19
CA SER A 340 28.19 13.32 3.62
C SER A 340 27.90 14.80 3.86
N ILE A 341 26.65 15.19 4.06
CA ILE A 341 26.24 16.60 4.23
C ILE A 341 25.49 16.80 5.54
N GLY A 342 26.06 17.63 6.42
CA GLY A 342 25.50 18.06 7.70
C GLY A 342 26.38 17.67 8.89
N ARG A 343 25.98 18.10 10.09
CA ARG A 343 26.80 18.03 11.31
C ARG A 343 26.97 16.57 11.78
N GLN A 344 28.21 16.14 12.02
CA GLN A 344 28.54 14.77 12.48
C GLN A 344 27.98 13.67 11.58
N THR A 345 27.90 13.90 10.26
CA THR A 345 27.50 12.86 9.30
C THR A 345 28.66 11.92 9.00
N THR A 346 28.38 10.66 8.70
CA THR A 346 29.46 9.71 8.39
C THR A 346 29.06 8.68 7.34
N VAL A 347 29.87 8.53 6.30
CA VAL A 347 29.57 7.71 5.12
C VAL A 347 30.78 6.87 4.73
N ALA A 348 30.53 5.60 4.40
CA ALA A 348 31.52 4.69 3.80
C ALA A 348 31.47 4.71 2.24
N ASP A 349 31.75 3.59 1.56
CA ASP A 349 31.85 3.54 0.10
C ASP A 349 30.48 3.67 -0.61
N TYR A 350 30.37 4.60 -1.57
CA TYR A 350 29.18 4.89 -2.40
C TYR A 350 27.89 5.23 -1.64
N GLY A 351 28.00 5.69 -0.39
CA GLY A 351 26.84 6.05 0.42
C GLY A 351 26.45 7.53 0.29
N VAL A 352 25.22 7.85 0.72
CA VAL A 352 24.73 9.22 0.84
C VAL A 352 24.15 9.44 2.24
N ALA A 353 24.76 10.29 3.06
CA ALA A 353 24.18 10.75 4.33
C ALA A 353 23.89 12.25 4.30
N LEU A 354 22.64 12.64 4.51
CA LEU A 354 22.18 14.03 4.52
C LEU A 354 21.45 14.34 5.83
N GLY A 355 21.96 15.26 6.67
CA GLY A 355 21.32 15.68 7.92
C GLY A 355 22.27 15.76 9.11
N SER A 356 21.76 15.67 10.34
CA SER A 356 22.60 15.71 11.56
C SER A 356 22.74 14.31 12.13
N ARG A 357 23.97 13.83 12.32
CA ARG A 357 24.26 12.45 12.80
C ARG A 357 23.71 11.34 11.90
N ALA A 358 23.45 11.63 10.63
CA ALA A 358 23.07 10.60 9.66
C ALA A 358 24.30 9.73 9.32
N SER A 359 24.14 8.41 9.25
CA SER A 359 25.24 7.49 8.96
C SER A 359 24.90 6.39 7.95
N VAL A 360 25.89 6.03 7.12
CA VAL A 360 25.81 4.91 6.17
C VAL A 360 27.07 4.06 6.29
N GLY A 361 26.90 2.76 6.54
CA GLY A 361 28.01 1.79 6.60
C GLY A 361 28.88 1.88 7.85
N MET A 362 28.38 2.49 8.93
CA MET A 362 29.11 2.68 10.19
C MET A 362 28.19 2.57 11.39
N THR A 363 28.58 1.76 12.37
CA THR A 363 27.92 1.65 13.68
C THR A 363 28.61 2.61 14.68
N LEU A 364 28.00 2.88 15.83
CA LEU A 364 28.65 3.54 16.96
C LEU A 364 28.91 2.49 18.04
N THR A 365 30.12 2.40 18.57
CA THR A 365 30.39 1.60 19.78
C THR A 365 29.54 2.11 20.95
N ALA A 366 29.43 1.32 22.01
CA ALA A 366 28.78 1.73 23.27
C ALA A 366 29.33 3.06 23.83
N ASP A 367 30.59 3.40 23.50
CA ASP A 367 31.28 4.62 23.92
C ASP A 367 31.12 5.78 22.92
N GLY A 368 30.26 5.62 21.90
CA GLY A 368 29.98 6.65 20.90
C GLY A 368 31.10 6.85 19.87
N ILE A 369 32.04 5.90 19.76
CA ILE A 369 33.09 5.92 18.74
C ILE A 369 32.52 5.29 17.46
N PRO A 370 32.60 5.94 16.29
CA PRO A 370 32.19 5.32 15.04
C PRO A 370 33.02 4.06 14.76
N GLU A 371 32.37 2.90 14.72
CA GLU A 371 32.98 1.60 14.39
C GLU A 371 32.56 1.17 12.99
N ARG A 372 33.56 0.75 12.21
CA ARG A 372 33.40 0.35 10.83
C ARG A 372 32.72 -1.02 10.74
N LEU A 373 31.66 -1.12 9.95
CA LEU A 373 31.08 -2.42 9.60
C LEU A 373 32.06 -3.19 8.70
N THR A 374 32.32 -4.45 9.03
CA THR A 374 33.15 -5.36 8.22
C THR A 374 32.46 -5.73 6.89
N SER A 375 31.13 -5.67 6.84
CA SER A 375 30.29 -5.85 5.65
C SER A 375 28.96 -5.09 5.82
N GLY A 376 28.61 -4.19 4.90
CA GLY A 376 27.33 -3.46 4.91
C GLY A 376 27.47 -1.96 4.60
N GLY A 377 26.41 -1.35 4.05
CA GLY A 377 26.34 0.09 3.74
C GLY A 377 26.62 0.49 2.29
N LEU A 378 26.98 -0.45 1.42
CA LEU A 378 27.27 -0.17 0.02
C LEU A 378 26.00 0.34 -0.70
N TYR A 379 26.09 1.47 -1.41
CA TYR A 379 24.93 2.11 -2.07
C TYR A 379 23.79 2.51 -1.10
N GLY A 380 24.07 2.64 0.20
CA GLY A 380 23.08 3.04 1.19
C GLY A 380 22.81 4.54 1.19
N THR A 381 21.57 4.94 1.51
CA THR A 381 21.18 6.36 1.63
C THR A 381 20.49 6.61 2.97
N ALA A 382 21.02 7.52 3.78
CA ALA A 382 20.44 7.97 5.04
C ALA A 382 20.15 9.47 5.00
N VAL A 383 18.88 9.87 5.15
CA VAL A 383 18.46 11.28 5.11
C VAL A 383 17.69 11.62 6.39
N GLY A 384 18.06 12.68 7.10
CA GLY A 384 17.39 13.15 8.33
C GLY A 384 18.29 13.20 9.56
N ILE A 385 17.68 13.28 10.75
CA ILE A 385 18.40 13.40 12.02
C ILE A 385 18.57 12.01 12.62
N ASN A 386 19.80 11.61 12.93
CA ASN A 386 20.12 10.31 13.53
C ASN A 386 19.61 9.11 12.70
N SER A 387 19.46 9.28 11.37
CA SER A 387 19.10 8.19 10.47
C SER A 387 20.31 7.31 10.16
N GLY A 388 20.09 6.01 9.96
CA GLY A 388 21.19 5.05 9.81
C GLY A 388 20.89 3.96 8.80
N VAL A 389 21.84 3.68 7.91
CA VAL A 389 21.80 2.50 7.03
C VAL A 389 23.03 1.64 7.28
N TYR A 390 22.79 0.40 7.72
CA TYR A 390 23.84 -0.55 8.11
C TYR A 390 23.89 -1.80 7.19
N SER A 391 23.18 -1.76 6.05
CA SER A 391 23.09 -2.83 5.05
C SER A 391 23.28 -2.29 3.62
N ASN A 392 23.34 -3.18 2.62
CA ASN A 392 23.58 -2.80 1.23
C ASN A 392 22.28 -2.38 0.52
N SER A 393 22.39 -1.39 -0.38
CA SER A 393 21.29 -0.92 -1.25
C SER A 393 20.02 -0.52 -0.50
N ALA A 394 20.16 -0.02 0.73
CA ALA A 394 19.07 0.34 1.61
C ALA A 394 18.85 1.85 1.73
N LEU A 395 17.64 2.26 2.13
CA LEU A 395 17.24 3.66 2.27
C LEU A 395 16.61 3.91 3.64
N ALA A 396 17.15 4.87 4.39
CA ALA A 396 16.58 5.38 5.63
C ALA A 396 16.26 6.88 5.50
N VAL A 397 15.02 7.30 5.72
CA VAL A 397 14.59 8.71 5.60
C VAL A 397 13.75 9.15 6.80
N GLY A 398 14.23 10.10 7.59
CA GLY A 398 13.47 10.72 8.69
C GLY A 398 14.26 10.85 9.98
N HIS A 399 13.56 11.06 11.11
CA HIS A 399 14.18 11.21 12.42
C HIS A 399 14.32 9.84 13.09
N ASN A 400 15.57 9.42 13.34
CA ASN A 400 15.90 8.13 13.95
C ASN A 400 15.37 6.92 13.14
N ALA A 401 15.22 7.08 11.81
CA ALA A 401 14.89 6.00 10.88
C ALA A 401 16.13 5.13 10.63
N LYS A 402 16.02 3.81 10.77
CA LYS A 402 17.17 2.89 10.73
C LYS A 402 16.91 1.66 9.87
N VAL A 403 17.93 1.25 9.13
CA VAL A 403 18.02 -0.06 8.49
C VAL A 403 19.15 -0.86 9.14
N SER A 404 18.84 -1.99 9.77
CA SER A 404 19.81 -2.82 10.51
C SER A 404 20.82 -3.54 9.61
N GLU A 405 21.86 -4.10 10.23
CA GLU A 405 22.79 -5.00 9.58
C GLU A 405 22.05 -6.21 8.97
N ASN A 406 22.52 -6.68 7.82
CA ASN A 406 21.94 -7.79 7.03
C ASN A 406 20.51 -7.55 6.48
N ALA A 407 19.98 -6.32 6.57
CA ALA A 407 18.70 -5.93 5.97
C ALA A 407 18.90 -5.33 4.57
N ASP A 408 19.49 -6.11 3.65
CA ASP A 408 19.79 -5.66 2.29
C ASP A 408 18.52 -5.29 1.51
N ALA A 409 18.59 -4.24 0.68
CA ALA A 409 17.48 -3.69 -0.11
C ALA A 409 16.24 -3.27 0.72
N ALA A 410 16.43 -2.99 2.01
CA ALA A 410 15.35 -2.56 2.90
C ALA A 410 15.11 -1.03 2.87
N LEU A 411 13.89 -0.63 3.24
CA LEU A 411 13.43 0.75 3.28
C LEU A 411 12.88 1.09 4.66
N ALA A 412 13.38 2.16 5.29
CA ALA A 412 12.85 2.71 6.55
C ALA A 412 12.54 4.21 6.39
N VAL A 413 11.28 4.63 6.52
CA VAL A 413 10.86 6.03 6.33
C VAL A 413 10.00 6.50 7.49
N GLY A 414 10.25 7.69 8.03
CA GLY A 414 9.45 8.34 9.06
C GLY A 414 10.17 8.54 10.40
N TYR A 415 9.42 8.53 11.50
CA TYR A 415 9.92 8.81 12.86
C TYR A 415 10.12 7.49 13.61
N ASN A 416 11.33 7.22 14.11
CA ASN A 416 11.67 5.96 14.81
C ASN A 416 11.32 4.69 14.01
N SER A 417 11.37 4.73 12.67
CA SER A 417 11.11 3.55 11.85
C SER A 417 12.34 2.63 11.78
N LEU A 418 12.10 1.31 11.74
CA LEU A 418 13.15 0.30 11.75
C LEU A 418 12.85 -0.84 10.77
N SER A 419 13.72 -1.04 9.78
CA SER A 419 13.71 -2.25 8.95
C SER A 419 14.92 -3.11 9.30
N SER A 420 14.69 -4.36 9.71
CA SER A 420 15.75 -5.23 10.22
C SER A 420 15.89 -6.56 9.48
N ALA A 421 15.29 -6.68 8.30
CA ALA A 421 15.37 -7.87 7.45
C ALA A 421 15.44 -7.50 5.95
N GLN A 422 15.82 -8.47 5.11
CA GLN A 422 15.99 -8.24 3.67
C GLN A 422 14.66 -7.90 2.98
N ASN A 423 14.70 -6.97 2.03
CA ASN A 423 13.54 -6.45 1.28
C ASN A 423 12.39 -5.91 2.17
N ALA A 424 12.67 -5.62 3.45
CA ALA A 424 11.66 -5.15 4.39
C ALA A 424 11.36 -3.67 4.18
N ILE A 425 10.09 -3.28 4.23
CA ILE A 425 9.63 -1.90 4.09
C ILE A 425 8.95 -1.47 5.39
N ALA A 426 9.46 -0.45 6.06
CA ALA A 426 8.86 0.18 7.24
C ALA A 426 8.64 1.68 6.96
N ILE A 427 7.38 2.14 6.92
CA ILE A 427 7.03 3.54 6.64
C ILE A 427 6.03 4.04 7.68
N GLY A 428 6.40 5.06 8.46
CA GLY A 428 5.49 5.73 9.41
C GLY A 428 6.14 6.14 10.73
N ASN A 429 5.34 6.15 11.80
CA ASN A 429 5.78 6.51 13.15
C ASN A 429 5.91 5.23 13.98
N THR A 430 7.10 5.02 14.58
CA THR A 430 7.45 3.83 15.40
C THR A 430 7.20 2.49 14.69
N THR A 431 7.28 2.49 13.36
CA THR A 431 7.01 1.33 12.50
C THR A 431 8.20 0.38 12.44
N LYS A 432 7.98 -0.92 12.61
CA LYS A 432 9.03 -1.95 12.51
C LYS A 432 8.69 -2.98 11.43
N ALA A 433 9.68 -3.37 10.62
CA ALA A 433 9.59 -4.49 9.69
C ALA A 433 10.75 -5.47 9.96
N SER A 434 10.46 -6.49 10.78
CA SER A 434 11.46 -7.41 11.34
C SER A 434 11.72 -8.66 10.50
N ALA A 435 10.94 -8.91 9.46
CA ALA A 435 10.94 -10.16 8.71
C ALA A 435 11.17 -9.93 7.21
N GLU A 436 11.69 -10.95 6.53
CA GLU A 436 12.04 -10.88 5.11
C GLU A 436 10.78 -10.64 4.24
N ASN A 437 10.89 -9.76 3.24
CA ASN A 437 9.80 -9.36 2.34
C ASN A 437 8.56 -8.80 3.06
N ALA A 438 8.71 -8.29 4.28
CA ALA A 438 7.61 -7.73 5.06
C ALA A 438 7.36 -6.25 4.72
N ILE A 439 6.08 -5.85 4.59
CA ILE A 439 5.68 -4.46 4.33
C ILE A 439 4.86 -3.94 5.49
N SER A 440 5.33 -2.87 6.11
CA SER A 440 4.79 -2.23 7.30
C SER A 440 4.59 -0.75 7.03
N ILE A 441 3.34 -0.30 6.95
CA ILE A 441 3.02 1.11 6.70
C ILE A 441 2.01 1.58 7.76
N GLY A 442 2.32 2.62 8.52
CA GLY A 442 1.48 3.11 9.62
C GLY A 442 2.22 3.15 10.97
N SER A 443 1.57 2.78 12.06
CA SER A 443 2.15 2.77 13.40
C SER A 443 1.77 1.48 14.15
N GLU A 444 2.69 0.96 14.97
CA GLU A 444 2.48 -0.23 15.83
C GLU A 444 2.24 -1.56 15.10
N ASN A 445 2.78 -1.71 13.90
CA ASN A 445 2.63 -2.93 13.11
C ASN A 445 3.56 -4.07 13.60
N SER A 446 3.07 -5.32 13.59
CA SER A 446 3.86 -6.54 13.86
C SER A 446 3.78 -7.49 12.66
N LEU A 447 4.93 -8.05 12.25
CA LEU A 447 5.07 -8.78 10.99
C LEU A 447 5.85 -10.08 11.11
N THR A 448 5.35 -11.07 10.37
CA THR A 448 6.08 -12.29 9.98
C THR A 448 6.52 -12.21 8.51
N THR A 449 7.31 -13.19 8.03
CA THR A 449 7.87 -13.21 6.66
C THR A 449 6.77 -13.12 5.58
N GLY A 450 6.99 -12.27 4.57
CA GLY A 450 6.10 -12.09 3.42
C GLY A 450 4.75 -11.41 3.74
N SER A 451 4.57 -10.89 4.95
CA SER A 451 3.31 -10.29 5.39
C SER A 451 3.23 -8.79 5.08
N VAL A 452 2.02 -8.28 4.89
CA VAL A 452 1.71 -6.87 4.62
C VAL A 452 0.77 -6.33 5.70
N ALA A 453 1.20 -5.31 6.42
CA ALA A 453 0.40 -4.57 7.39
C ALA A 453 0.36 -3.08 7.02
N ILE A 454 -0.84 -2.57 6.70
CA ILE A 454 -1.05 -1.16 6.31
C ILE A 454 -2.20 -0.58 7.12
N GLY A 455 -1.91 0.39 8.00
CA GLY A 455 -2.89 1.04 8.86
C GLY A 455 -2.35 1.29 10.27
N VAL A 456 -3.08 2.08 11.07
CA VAL A 456 -2.76 2.26 12.50
C VAL A 456 -3.19 1.00 13.26
N GLY A 457 -2.27 0.36 13.97
CA GLY A 457 -2.55 -0.86 14.75
C GLY A 457 -2.86 -2.08 13.88
N ALA A 458 -2.50 -2.05 12.59
CA ALA A 458 -2.66 -3.21 11.70
C ALA A 458 -1.62 -4.28 12.06
N ARG A 459 -2.04 -5.53 12.20
CA ARG A 459 -1.16 -6.64 12.58
C ARG A 459 -1.24 -7.78 11.57
N ALA A 460 -0.10 -8.18 11.01
CA ALA A 460 0.00 -9.27 10.05
C ALA A 460 1.01 -10.30 10.55
N GLY A 461 0.56 -11.12 11.52
CA GLY A 461 1.38 -12.10 12.23
C GLY A 461 1.77 -11.64 13.65
N ARG A 462 2.34 -12.56 14.43
CA ARG A 462 2.67 -12.36 15.86
C ARG A 462 4.13 -12.76 16.16
N GLU A 463 4.87 -11.93 16.92
CA GLU A 463 6.30 -12.15 17.25
C GLU A 463 6.52 -13.23 18.34
N ASP A 464 5.65 -13.33 19.35
CA ASP A 464 5.69 -14.32 20.45
C ASP A 464 5.57 -15.78 19.96
N ILE A 465 4.90 -16.03 18.84
CA ILE A 465 4.70 -17.36 18.23
C ILE A 465 6.02 -17.94 17.66
N LEU A 466 7.08 -17.12 17.50
CA LEU A 466 8.41 -17.60 17.10
C LEU A 466 9.09 -18.44 18.20
N SER A 467 8.63 -18.34 19.46
CA SER A 467 9.19 -19.06 20.61
C SER A 467 8.57 -20.45 20.86
N LEU A 468 7.44 -20.77 20.21
CA LEU A 468 6.66 -22.01 20.42
C LEU A 468 7.14 -23.19 19.56
N LYS A 469 8.44 -23.50 19.58
CA LYS A 469 8.99 -24.70 18.94
C LYS A 469 8.75 -25.93 19.84
N SER A 470 7.62 -26.62 19.68
CA SER A 470 7.50 -28.02 20.10
C SER A 470 7.52 -28.94 18.88
N SER A 471 8.19 -30.09 19.02
CA SER A 471 8.53 -31.03 17.95
C SER A 471 7.34 -31.78 17.34
N ASP A 472 6.13 -31.64 17.89
CA ASP A 472 5.05 -32.62 17.69
C ASP A 472 3.86 -32.09 16.87
N GLN A 473 3.96 -30.90 16.23
CA GLN A 473 2.87 -30.33 15.41
C GLN A 473 3.39 -29.75 14.07
N PRO A 474 3.56 -30.58 13.03
CA PRO A 474 4.32 -30.21 11.83
C PRO A 474 3.60 -29.28 10.83
N GLU A 475 2.27 -29.20 10.78
CA GLU A 475 1.57 -28.41 9.74
C GLU A 475 1.22 -26.97 10.17
N ARG A 476 0.80 -26.77 11.42
CA ARG A 476 0.36 -25.44 11.92
C ARG A 476 1.51 -24.50 12.30
N THR A 477 2.73 -24.99 12.41
CA THR A 477 3.86 -24.23 12.99
C THR A 477 4.74 -23.53 11.96
N TRP A 478 4.68 -23.85 10.66
CA TRP A 478 5.56 -23.24 9.65
C TRP A 478 4.82 -22.67 8.42
N ILE A 479 3.82 -23.39 7.87
CA ILE A 479 3.05 -22.93 6.68
C ILE A 479 2.02 -21.86 7.04
N GLY A 480 1.44 -21.93 8.24
CA GLY A 480 0.42 -21.01 8.75
C GLY A 480 0.96 -19.67 9.30
N LYS A 481 2.12 -19.18 8.85
CA LYS A 481 2.77 -18.02 9.50
C LYS A 481 3.33 -16.97 8.55
N GLN A 482 3.09 -17.10 7.25
CA GLN A 482 3.63 -16.21 6.22
C GLN A 482 2.53 -15.75 5.27
N ASN A 483 2.80 -14.68 4.53
CA ASN A 483 1.93 -14.15 3.48
C ASN A 483 0.55 -13.69 4.00
N ASN A 484 0.53 -13.06 5.17
CA ASN A 484 -0.67 -12.44 5.72
C ASN A 484 -0.86 -11.03 5.13
N ILE A 485 -2.10 -10.61 4.93
CA ILE A 485 -2.46 -9.26 4.47
C ILE A 485 -3.41 -8.64 5.49
N ALA A 486 -3.01 -7.57 6.16
CA ALA A 486 -3.82 -6.77 7.08
C ALA A 486 -3.85 -5.31 6.58
N LEU A 487 -4.98 -4.86 6.05
CA LEU A 487 -5.15 -3.52 5.47
C LEU A 487 -6.31 -2.79 6.15
N GLY A 488 -6.04 -1.73 6.90
CA GLY A 488 -7.04 -0.95 7.64
C GLY A 488 -6.66 -0.73 9.10
N ALA A 489 -7.29 0.25 9.75
CA ALA A 489 -7.06 0.52 11.16
C ALA A 489 -7.51 -0.67 12.03
N GLY A 490 -6.62 -1.20 12.87
CA GLY A 490 -6.89 -2.34 13.74
C GLY A 490 -7.13 -3.68 13.01
N ALA A 491 -6.87 -3.78 11.72
CA ALA A 491 -6.99 -5.04 10.98
C ALA A 491 -5.98 -6.07 11.49
N VAL A 492 -6.40 -7.33 11.67
CA VAL A 492 -5.55 -8.40 12.21
C VAL A 492 -5.59 -9.64 11.30
N ALA A 493 -4.41 -10.17 10.98
CA ALA A 493 -4.20 -11.36 10.16
C ALA A 493 -3.09 -12.25 10.78
N ASP A 494 -3.45 -13.04 11.80
CA ASP A 494 -2.48 -13.77 12.65
C ASP A 494 -2.35 -15.28 12.37
N GLY A 495 -3.30 -15.90 11.64
CA GLY A 495 -3.36 -17.36 11.50
C GLY A 495 -2.65 -17.96 10.28
N GLY A 496 -2.11 -17.14 9.36
CA GLY A 496 -1.36 -17.60 8.19
C GLY A 496 -2.16 -17.61 6.89
N ARG A 497 -1.61 -16.98 5.84
CA ARG A 497 -2.29 -16.78 4.54
C ARG A 497 -3.68 -16.17 4.71
N VAL A 498 -3.85 -15.31 5.72
CA VAL A 498 -5.10 -14.60 6.01
C VAL A 498 -5.11 -13.27 5.26
N ILE A 499 -6.26 -12.91 4.73
CA ILE A 499 -6.52 -11.61 4.13
C ILE A 499 -7.56 -10.91 5.00
N SER A 500 -7.16 -9.86 5.72
CA SER A 500 -8.02 -9.00 6.52
C SER A 500 -7.97 -7.57 5.98
N ILE A 501 -9.08 -7.06 5.44
CA ILE A 501 -9.17 -5.74 4.80
C ILE A 501 -10.37 -4.99 5.38
N GLY A 502 -10.14 -3.87 6.06
CA GLY A 502 -11.17 -3.05 6.69
C GLY A 502 -10.84 -2.75 8.16
N GLU A 503 -11.58 -1.81 8.74
CA GLU A 503 -11.43 -1.45 10.15
C GLU A 503 -11.74 -2.66 11.06
N ASN A 504 -10.81 -3.04 11.93
CA ASN A 504 -10.94 -4.16 12.87
C ASN A 504 -11.28 -5.52 12.22
N ALA A 505 -11.05 -5.70 10.92
CA ALA A 505 -11.26 -6.97 10.22
C ALA A 505 -10.33 -8.06 10.81
N GLY A 506 -10.88 -9.23 11.11
CA GLY A 506 -10.16 -10.37 11.71
C GLY A 506 -9.67 -10.15 13.16
N SER A 507 -9.96 -8.99 13.76
CA SER A 507 -9.49 -8.62 15.09
C SER A 507 -10.01 -9.53 16.20
N GLY A 508 -9.28 -9.63 17.31
CA GLY A 508 -9.73 -10.33 18.52
C GLY A 508 -9.71 -11.86 18.45
N THR A 509 -9.11 -12.45 17.42
CA THR A 509 -8.91 -13.90 17.34
C THR A 509 -7.64 -14.27 18.13
N PRO A 510 -7.75 -14.96 19.30
CA PRO A 510 -6.63 -15.01 20.25
C PRO A 510 -5.44 -15.90 19.84
N ASP A 511 -5.50 -16.67 18.75
CA ASP A 511 -4.56 -17.79 18.48
C ASP A 511 -4.28 -18.00 16.98
N ASN A 512 -3.45 -19.00 16.62
CA ASN A 512 -3.20 -19.47 15.24
C ASN A 512 -4.45 -20.13 14.57
N TRP A 513 -5.65 -19.82 15.06
CA TRP A 513 -6.93 -20.48 14.79
C TRP A 513 -7.76 -19.76 13.74
N ASN A 514 -7.07 -19.30 12.69
CA ASN A 514 -7.67 -18.54 11.61
C ASN A 514 -6.81 -18.67 10.35
N ILE A 515 -6.67 -19.87 9.79
CA ILE A 515 -5.78 -20.11 8.63
C ILE A 515 -6.57 -20.01 7.32
N HIS A 516 -6.01 -19.37 6.29
CA HIS A 516 -6.61 -19.23 4.96
C HIS A 516 -7.97 -18.50 4.91
N ASN A 517 -8.25 -17.62 5.87
CA ASN A 517 -9.49 -16.85 5.85
C ASN A 517 -9.38 -15.57 5.02
N VAL A 518 -10.54 -15.13 4.51
CA VAL A 518 -10.71 -13.86 3.82
C VAL A 518 -11.77 -13.03 4.56
N ASN A 519 -11.33 -11.99 5.26
CA ASN A 519 -12.14 -11.07 6.04
C ASN A 519 -12.10 -9.67 5.40
N ILE A 520 -13.19 -9.23 4.76
CA ILE A 520 -13.23 -7.95 4.05
C ILE A 520 -14.44 -7.14 4.50
N GLY A 521 -14.21 -6.01 5.15
CA GLY A 521 -15.22 -5.11 5.71
C GLY A 521 -14.96 -4.74 7.17
N THR A 522 -15.63 -3.71 7.67
CA THR A 522 -15.52 -3.30 9.08
C THR A 522 -16.01 -4.42 9.99
N ASN A 523 -15.19 -4.83 10.97
CA ASN A 523 -15.45 -5.94 11.89
C ASN A 523 -15.71 -7.30 11.20
N ALA A 524 -15.38 -7.47 9.92
CA ALA A 524 -15.57 -8.75 9.25
C ALA A 524 -14.69 -9.82 9.91
N GLY A 525 -15.29 -10.96 10.25
CA GLY A 525 -14.60 -12.09 10.88
C GLY A 525 -13.99 -11.79 12.25
N SER A 526 -14.33 -10.67 12.90
CA SER A 526 -13.78 -10.35 14.21
C SER A 526 -14.27 -11.37 15.26
N GLN A 527 -13.35 -11.75 16.16
CA GLN A 527 -13.50 -12.76 17.21
C GLN A 527 -13.79 -14.19 16.70
N ALA A 528 -13.91 -14.40 15.38
CA ALA A 528 -14.31 -15.68 14.80
C ALA A 528 -13.17 -16.70 14.76
N LYS A 529 -13.39 -17.87 15.36
CA LYS A 529 -12.43 -18.99 15.39
C LYS A 529 -12.73 -19.96 14.25
N ARG A 530 -12.40 -19.59 13.00
CA ARG A 530 -12.73 -20.39 11.81
C ARG A 530 -11.50 -20.59 10.93
N ASP A 531 -11.41 -21.72 10.24
CA ASP A 531 -10.40 -21.97 9.21
C ASP A 531 -11.06 -22.00 7.81
N TYR A 532 -10.31 -21.66 6.76
CA TYR A 532 -10.74 -21.68 5.35
C TYR A 532 -12.05 -20.92 5.04
N SER A 533 -12.35 -19.89 5.81
CA SER A 533 -13.64 -19.21 5.81
C SER A 533 -13.60 -17.85 5.13
N VAL A 534 -14.75 -17.40 4.63
CA VAL A 534 -14.93 -16.11 3.98
C VAL A 534 -15.93 -15.27 4.78
N ALA A 535 -15.56 -14.03 5.05
CA ALA A 535 -16.40 -13.00 5.67
C ALA A 535 -16.29 -11.72 4.84
N LEU A 536 -17.34 -11.34 4.12
CA LEU A 536 -17.36 -10.17 3.24
C LEU A 536 -18.56 -9.27 3.56
N GLY A 537 -18.32 -8.11 4.18
CA GLY A 537 -19.33 -7.12 4.54
C GLY A 537 -19.14 -6.53 5.94
N TYR A 538 -19.96 -5.53 6.28
CA TYR A 538 -20.00 -4.94 7.62
C TYR A 538 -20.44 -5.99 8.66
N GLU A 539 -19.59 -6.30 9.64
CA GLU A 539 -19.81 -7.30 10.69
C GLU A 539 -20.13 -8.72 10.19
N ALA A 540 -19.78 -9.05 8.93
CA ALA A 540 -19.98 -10.38 8.39
C ALA A 540 -19.15 -11.40 9.18
N GLY A 541 -19.76 -12.49 9.65
CA GLY A 541 -19.11 -13.55 10.42
C GLY A 541 -18.57 -13.11 11.79
N MET A 542 -18.89 -11.90 12.25
CA MET A 542 -18.47 -11.42 13.58
C MET A 542 -19.15 -12.25 14.67
N VAL A 543 -18.43 -12.64 15.71
CA VAL A 543 -18.98 -13.34 16.87
C VAL A 543 -18.68 -12.60 18.18
N PRO A 544 -19.49 -12.78 19.24
CA PRO A 544 -19.13 -12.28 20.56
C PRO A 544 -17.91 -13.00 21.12
N VAL A 545 -17.14 -12.27 21.96
CA VAL A 545 -15.98 -12.81 22.69
C VAL A 545 -16.37 -14.06 23.47
N GLY A 546 -15.57 -15.13 23.36
CA GLY A 546 -15.74 -16.38 24.12
C GLY A 546 -16.87 -17.30 23.65
N SER A 547 -17.67 -16.90 22.66
CA SER A 547 -18.84 -17.67 22.21
C SER A 547 -18.52 -18.97 21.47
N GLN A 548 -17.28 -19.10 20.96
CA GLN A 548 -16.80 -20.28 20.24
C GLN A 548 -15.71 -21.05 21.00
N ASP A 549 -15.60 -20.86 22.32
CA ASP A 549 -14.60 -21.53 23.15
C ASP A 549 -14.98 -23.01 23.40
N GLY A 550 -13.97 -23.89 23.41
CA GLY A 550 -14.14 -25.31 23.76
C GLY A 550 -14.49 -26.27 22.62
N THR A 551 -14.70 -25.81 21.39
CA THR A 551 -14.88 -26.71 20.23
C THR A 551 -13.53 -27.27 19.76
N GLU A 552 -13.43 -28.59 19.65
CA GLU A 552 -12.24 -29.27 19.10
C GLU A 552 -11.92 -28.78 17.68
N ASP A 553 -10.63 -28.64 17.37
CA ASP A 553 -10.15 -28.13 16.08
C ASP A 553 -10.67 -28.97 14.90
N SER A 554 -10.80 -30.29 15.07
CA SER A 554 -11.26 -31.23 14.03
C SER A 554 -12.73 -31.05 13.63
N GLN A 555 -13.51 -30.26 14.38
CA GLN A 555 -14.96 -30.07 14.15
C GLN A 555 -15.31 -28.74 13.48
N ARG A 556 -14.31 -27.91 13.14
CA ARG A 556 -14.52 -26.56 12.58
C ARG A 556 -14.62 -26.60 11.05
N SER A 557 -15.84 -26.69 10.53
CA SER A 557 -16.10 -26.66 9.09
C SER A 557 -16.02 -25.22 8.50
N PRO A 558 -15.51 -25.04 7.26
CA PRO A 558 -15.43 -23.74 6.60
C PRO A 558 -16.79 -23.06 6.48
N SER A 559 -16.84 -21.75 6.65
CA SER A 559 -18.08 -20.98 6.53
C SER A 559 -17.93 -19.82 5.53
N ILE A 560 -19.01 -19.48 4.85
CA ILE A 560 -19.07 -18.36 3.90
C ILE A 560 -20.11 -17.38 4.42
N ASN A 561 -19.71 -16.16 4.75
CA ASN A 561 -20.60 -15.11 5.19
C ASN A 561 -20.43 -13.89 4.28
N ILE A 562 -21.44 -13.55 3.49
CA ILE A 562 -21.37 -12.47 2.49
C ILE A 562 -22.60 -11.58 2.62
N GLY A 563 -22.40 -10.31 2.96
CA GLY A 563 -23.46 -9.33 3.18
C GLY A 563 -23.30 -8.60 4.51
N LYS A 564 -24.13 -7.57 4.72
CA LYS A 564 -24.18 -6.86 6.00
C LYS A 564 -24.68 -7.81 7.09
N GLN A 565 -23.89 -7.96 8.15
CA GLN A 565 -24.21 -8.79 9.32
C GLN A 565 -24.45 -10.27 8.99
N ALA A 566 -24.14 -10.75 7.78
CA ALA A 566 -24.30 -12.17 7.45
C ALA A 566 -23.49 -13.04 8.42
N GLY A 567 -24.09 -14.06 9.02
CA GLY A 567 -23.41 -14.93 9.98
C GLY A 567 -22.99 -14.26 11.29
N LYS A 568 -23.46 -13.02 11.58
CA LYS A 568 -23.15 -12.33 12.84
C LYS A 568 -23.74 -13.11 14.01
N ASN A 569 -22.98 -13.20 15.10
CA ASN A 569 -23.38 -13.90 16.33
C ASN A 569 -23.76 -15.38 16.09
N THR A 570 -23.07 -16.03 15.14
CA THR A 570 -23.28 -17.45 14.83
C THR A 570 -22.12 -18.29 15.32
N VAL A 571 -22.41 -19.13 16.32
CA VAL A 571 -21.41 -20.00 16.95
C VAL A 571 -21.18 -21.30 16.17
N SER A 572 -22.15 -21.72 15.35
CA SER A 572 -22.06 -22.95 14.56
C SER A 572 -21.19 -22.80 13.29
N TYR A 573 -20.68 -23.94 12.82
CA TYR A 573 -19.73 -24.03 11.71
C TYR A 573 -20.36 -24.63 10.44
N GLY A 574 -19.67 -24.49 9.30
CA GLY A 574 -20.11 -25.07 8.02
C GLY A 574 -21.19 -24.28 7.27
N ASN A 575 -21.59 -23.10 7.77
CA ASN A 575 -22.72 -22.37 7.21
C ASN A 575 -22.33 -21.49 6.01
N ILE A 576 -23.23 -21.41 5.04
CA ILE A 576 -23.22 -20.46 3.92
C ILE A 576 -24.32 -19.44 4.17
N SER A 577 -23.96 -18.21 4.56
CA SER A 577 -24.84 -17.08 4.81
C SER A 577 -24.62 -15.99 3.77
N VAL A 578 -25.58 -15.74 2.89
CA VAL A 578 -25.46 -14.74 1.81
C VAL A 578 -26.67 -13.82 1.80
N GLY A 579 -26.48 -12.55 2.18
CA GLY A 579 -27.54 -11.54 2.27
C GLY A 579 -27.42 -10.66 3.51
N ASP A 580 -28.22 -9.60 3.59
CA ASP A 580 -28.33 -8.77 4.81
C ASP A 580 -28.96 -9.60 5.93
N ASN A 581 -28.32 -9.69 7.09
CA ASN A 581 -28.75 -10.51 8.23
C ASN A 581 -28.98 -12.01 7.94
N ALA A 582 -28.42 -12.55 6.85
CA ALA A 582 -28.52 -13.98 6.57
C ALA A 582 -27.80 -14.78 7.65
N GLY A 583 -28.46 -15.77 8.25
CA GLY A 583 -27.92 -16.63 9.29
C GLY A 583 -27.35 -15.88 10.49
N THR A 584 -28.01 -14.81 10.96
CA THR A 584 -27.61 -14.14 12.21
C THR A 584 -28.11 -14.88 13.43
N ASP A 585 -27.44 -14.68 14.57
CA ASP A 585 -27.91 -15.11 15.90
C ASP A 585 -28.18 -16.63 16.03
N ILE A 586 -27.40 -17.46 15.33
CA ILE A 586 -27.43 -18.92 15.47
C ILE A 586 -26.60 -19.29 16.70
N ALA A 587 -27.25 -19.32 17.86
CA ALA A 587 -26.63 -19.65 19.14
C ALA A 587 -26.51 -21.16 19.40
N ASP A 588 -27.22 -21.98 18.62
CA ASP A 588 -27.13 -23.43 18.73
C ASP A 588 -25.95 -23.96 17.90
N SER A 589 -24.94 -24.50 18.57
CA SER A 589 -23.74 -25.03 17.92
C SER A 589 -24.01 -26.27 17.06
N ARG A 590 -25.17 -26.93 17.23
CA ARG A 590 -25.57 -28.13 16.49
C ARG A 590 -26.17 -27.79 15.13
N SER A 591 -26.63 -26.55 14.93
CA SER A 591 -27.12 -26.03 13.65
C SER A 591 -25.96 -25.83 12.66
N VAL A 592 -25.39 -26.91 12.14
CA VAL A 592 -24.22 -26.91 11.25
C VAL A 592 -24.59 -27.11 9.79
N SER A 593 -23.71 -26.72 8.87
CA SER A 593 -23.82 -27.00 7.43
C SER A 593 -25.07 -26.44 6.73
N ASN A 594 -25.59 -25.30 7.19
CA ASN A 594 -26.78 -24.69 6.61
C ASN A 594 -26.44 -23.81 5.40
N THR A 595 -27.30 -23.78 4.39
CA THR A 595 -27.27 -22.83 3.28
C THR A 595 -28.39 -21.81 3.46
N MET A 596 -28.06 -20.53 3.59
CA MET A 596 -28.97 -19.43 3.91
C MET A 596 -28.71 -18.26 2.95
N ILE A 597 -29.59 -18.09 1.96
CA ILE A 597 -29.39 -17.12 0.88
C ILE A 597 -30.62 -16.22 0.77
N GLY A 598 -30.48 -14.94 1.11
CA GLY A 598 -31.56 -13.95 1.13
C GLY A 598 -31.49 -13.05 2.37
N ASN A 599 -32.16 -11.90 2.34
CA ASN A 599 -32.21 -11.01 3.50
C ASN A 599 -32.97 -11.69 4.66
N GLY A 600 -32.35 -11.82 5.83
CA GLY A 600 -32.94 -12.46 7.01
C GLY A 600 -33.13 -13.98 6.92
N ALA A 601 -32.63 -14.63 5.86
CA ALA A 601 -32.73 -16.07 5.69
C ALA A 601 -32.03 -16.80 6.84
N GLY A 602 -32.72 -17.70 7.54
CA GLY A 602 -32.15 -18.48 8.64
C GLY A 602 -31.74 -17.68 9.88
N ALA A 603 -32.15 -16.41 10.02
CA ALA A 603 -31.84 -15.63 11.21
C ALA A 603 -32.52 -16.24 12.46
N GLY A 604 -31.74 -16.52 13.49
CA GLY A 604 -32.18 -17.19 14.72
C GLY A 604 -32.48 -18.69 14.57
N LEU A 605 -31.89 -19.36 13.57
CA LEU A 605 -32.02 -20.81 13.37
C LEU A 605 -31.53 -21.59 14.60
N ALA A 606 -32.26 -22.64 14.98
CA ALA A 606 -31.89 -23.56 16.06
C ALA A 606 -32.09 -25.02 15.63
N SER A 607 -31.33 -25.93 16.22
CA SER A 607 -31.56 -27.37 16.07
C SER A 607 -32.65 -27.82 17.05
N ASN A 608 -33.44 -28.83 16.68
CA ASN A 608 -34.52 -29.33 17.53
C ASN A 608 -34.25 -30.72 18.13
N ASP A 609 -33.06 -31.28 17.93
CA ASP A 609 -32.56 -32.64 18.24
C ASP A 609 -32.66 -33.10 19.72
N GLY A 610 -33.58 -32.53 20.49
CA GLY A 610 -34.06 -33.02 21.77
C GLY A 610 -35.56 -32.84 22.04
N LYS A 611 -36.37 -32.37 21.06
CA LYS A 611 -37.82 -32.18 21.23
C LYS A 611 -38.68 -33.16 20.42
N ASN A 612 -38.13 -33.86 19.44
CA ASN A 612 -38.85 -34.92 18.73
C ASN A 612 -38.45 -36.32 19.23
N ALA A 613 -38.89 -36.66 20.44
CA ALA A 613 -38.61 -37.94 21.11
C ALA A 613 -39.14 -39.20 20.37
N ILE A 614 -39.83 -39.02 19.24
CA ILE A 614 -40.59 -40.07 18.55
C ILE A 614 -39.73 -40.77 17.49
N PHE A 615 -38.62 -40.19 17.02
CA PHE A 615 -37.80 -40.77 15.94
C PHE A 615 -36.29 -40.53 16.12
N PRO A 616 -35.61 -41.29 17.02
CA PRO A 616 -34.16 -41.30 17.08
C PRO A 616 -33.58 -41.91 15.79
N GLY A 617 -32.70 -41.19 15.09
CA GLY A 617 -31.96 -41.78 13.95
C GLY A 617 -31.45 -40.84 12.86
N PHE A 618 -31.88 -39.58 12.84
CA PHE A 618 -31.34 -38.58 11.90
C PHE A 618 -30.35 -37.71 12.66
N GLY A 619 -29.07 -37.75 12.26
CA GLY A 619 -28.04 -36.88 12.83
C GLY A 619 -28.27 -35.41 12.46
N PRO A 620 -27.47 -34.48 13.02
CA PRO A 620 -27.58 -33.06 12.70
C PRO A 620 -27.42 -32.86 11.19
N GLY A 621 -28.46 -32.36 10.53
CA GLY A 621 -28.50 -32.16 9.08
C GLY A 621 -28.75 -30.70 8.72
N GLY A 622 -27.95 -30.16 7.80
CA GLY A 622 -28.04 -28.76 7.39
C GLY A 622 -29.32 -28.42 6.64
N ASN A 623 -29.87 -27.25 6.92
CA ASN A 623 -31.04 -26.70 6.24
C ASN A 623 -30.65 -25.97 4.94
N THR A 624 -31.54 -25.94 3.94
CA THR A 624 -31.40 -25.13 2.72
C THR A 624 -32.50 -24.07 2.69
N LEU A 625 -32.17 -22.82 2.97
CA LEU A 625 -33.07 -21.69 3.17
C LEU A 625 -32.76 -20.59 2.15
N ILE A 626 -33.62 -20.40 1.15
CA ILE A 626 -33.39 -19.46 0.04
C ILE A 626 -34.61 -18.54 -0.13
N GLY A 627 -34.41 -17.24 0.07
CA GLY A 627 -35.43 -16.20 -0.03
C GLY A 627 -35.41 -15.22 1.14
N THR A 628 -36.07 -14.06 1.00
CA THR A 628 -36.20 -13.10 2.11
C THR A 628 -36.95 -13.73 3.27
N ASP A 629 -36.36 -13.74 4.47
CA ASP A 629 -36.87 -14.33 5.71
C ASP A 629 -37.21 -15.83 5.62
N SER A 630 -36.66 -16.56 4.65
CA SER A 630 -36.86 -18.02 4.56
C SER A 630 -36.22 -18.71 5.78
N GLY A 631 -36.98 -19.54 6.49
CA GLY A 631 -36.53 -20.25 7.68
C GLY A 631 -36.08 -19.34 8.83
N ARG A 632 -36.53 -18.08 8.86
CA ARG A 632 -36.26 -17.20 10.01
C ARG A 632 -36.84 -17.83 11.27
N GLN A 633 -36.05 -17.95 12.34
CA GLN A 633 -36.43 -18.60 13.60
C GLN A 633 -36.93 -20.05 13.42
N LEU A 634 -36.49 -20.76 12.38
CA LEU A 634 -36.76 -22.18 12.19
C LEU A 634 -36.09 -22.99 13.32
N SER A 635 -36.78 -24.01 13.83
CA SER A 635 -36.21 -24.98 14.78
C SER A 635 -36.31 -26.40 14.24
N GLY A 636 -35.22 -26.90 13.66
CA GLY A 636 -35.14 -28.26 13.14
C GLY A 636 -34.11 -28.44 12.04
N ASP A 637 -33.97 -29.69 11.64
CA ASP A 637 -32.87 -30.17 10.82
C ASP A 637 -33.34 -30.66 9.45
N SER A 638 -32.44 -30.59 8.46
CA SER A 638 -32.66 -31.11 7.10
C SER A 638 -33.91 -30.56 6.39
N ASN A 639 -34.30 -29.32 6.69
CA ASN A 639 -35.42 -28.66 6.00
C ASN A 639 -34.95 -27.94 4.73
N VAL A 640 -35.83 -27.87 3.73
CA VAL A 640 -35.68 -27.05 2.54
C VAL A 640 -36.75 -25.97 2.56
N ALA A 641 -36.39 -24.69 2.57
CA ALA A 641 -37.32 -23.57 2.47
C ALA A 641 -36.92 -22.67 1.29
N LEU A 642 -37.76 -22.59 0.27
CA LEU A 642 -37.54 -21.80 -0.94
C LEU A 642 -38.69 -20.80 -1.15
N GLY A 643 -38.43 -19.51 -1.01
CA GLY A 643 -39.40 -18.43 -1.18
C GLY A 643 -39.41 -17.44 -0.03
N SER A 644 -40.04 -16.28 -0.25
CA SER A 644 -40.13 -15.25 0.79
C SER A 644 -41.00 -15.72 1.97
N ILE A 645 -40.45 -15.71 3.19
CA ILE A 645 -41.10 -16.13 4.44
C ILE A 645 -41.49 -17.63 4.44
N ALA A 646 -40.90 -18.45 3.56
CA ALA A 646 -41.09 -19.90 3.59
C ALA A 646 -40.47 -20.50 4.87
N GLY A 647 -41.20 -21.35 5.59
CA GLY A 647 -40.70 -21.99 6.81
C GLY A 647 -40.40 -21.04 7.99
N ASP A 648 -40.85 -19.79 7.95
CA ASP A 648 -40.68 -18.83 9.04
C ASP A 648 -41.33 -19.36 10.34
N ARG A 649 -40.54 -19.40 11.42
CA ARG A 649 -40.94 -19.95 12.74
C ARG A 649 -41.46 -21.39 12.70
N ALA A 650 -41.12 -22.15 11.67
CA ALA A 650 -41.49 -23.56 11.64
C ALA A 650 -40.65 -24.35 12.68
N THR A 651 -41.18 -25.47 13.15
CA THR A 651 -40.49 -26.43 13.99
C THR A 651 -40.65 -27.82 13.38
N GLY A 652 -39.59 -28.61 13.36
CA GLY A 652 -39.63 -29.99 12.85
C GLY A 652 -38.61 -30.24 11.78
N ASP A 653 -38.47 -31.50 11.40
CA ASP A 653 -37.37 -32.01 10.60
C ASP A 653 -37.82 -32.54 9.23
N ASN A 654 -36.90 -32.52 8.28
CA ASN A 654 -37.07 -33.12 6.95
C ASN A 654 -38.27 -32.56 6.15
N ASN A 655 -38.61 -31.29 6.34
CA ASN A 655 -39.70 -30.66 5.59
C ASN A 655 -39.22 -29.98 4.31
N ILE A 656 -40.12 -29.90 3.32
CA ILE A 656 -39.94 -29.13 2.10
C ILE A 656 -41.00 -28.03 2.06
N TYR A 657 -40.58 -26.77 2.18
CA TYR A 657 -41.41 -25.58 2.08
C TYR A 657 -41.06 -24.81 0.79
N VAL A 658 -41.99 -24.67 -0.14
CA VAL A 658 -41.74 -23.95 -1.40
C VAL A 658 -42.86 -22.98 -1.72
N GLY A 659 -42.56 -21.68 -1.76
CA GLY A 659 -43.52 -20.60 -2.06
C GLY A 659 -43.58 -19.52 -0.98
N HIS A 660 -44.24 -18.40 -1.29
CA HIS A 660 -44.41 -17.31 -0.33
C HIS A 660 -45.24 -17.77 0.89
N LEU A 661 -44.73 -17.60 2.11
CA LEU A 661 -45.39 -18.03 3.36
C LEU A 661 -45.69 -19.55 3.46
N ALA A 662 -45.07 -20.39 2.62
CA ALA A 662 -45.26 -21.84 2.68
C ALA A 662 -44.75 -22.38 4.02
N GLY A 663 -45.59 -23.09 4.77
CA GLY A 663 -45.24 -23.72 6.05
C GLY A 663 -44.85 -22.76 7.17
N GLN A 664 -45.21 -21.46 7.08
CA GLN A 664 -45.01 -20.54 8.19
C GLN A 664 -45.67 -21.08 9.46
N GLN A 665 -44.95 -21.06 10.60
CA GLN A 665 -45.39 -21.59 11.90
C GLN A 665 -45.79 -23.07 11.88
N SER A 666 -45.39 -23.83 10.86
CA SER A 666 -45.66 -25.27 10.81
C SER A 666 -44.88 -26.00 11.89
N THR A 667 -45.49 -26.98 12.56
CA THR A 667 -44.80 -27.87 13.51
C THR A 667 -44.68 -29.31 12.97
N SER A 668 -44.63 -29.47 11.66
CA SER A 668 -44.69 -30.78 10.98
C SER A 668 -43.32 -31.42 10.83
N ASP A 669 -43.29 -32.75 10.72
CA ASP A 669 -42.10 -33.52 10.30
C ASP A 669 -42.32 -34.28 9.00
N ARG A 670 -41.27 -34.35 8.16
CA ARG A 670 -41.23 -35.16 6.92
C ARG A 670 -42.32 -34.78 5.92
N SER A 671 -42.71 -33.51 5.88
CA SER A 671 -43.83 -33.02 5.08
C SER A 671 -43.38 -32.23 3.84
N VAL A 672 -44.19 -32.30 2.79
CA VAL A 672 -44.02 -31.54 1.54
C VAL A 672 -45.11 -30.48 1.47
N ILE A 673 -44.74 -29.21 1.54
CA ILE A 673 -45.65 -28.05 1.59
C ILE A 673 -45.24 -27.06 0.50
N ILE A 674 -46.02 -27.01 -0.58
CA ILE A 674 -45.69 -26.27 -1.79
C ILE A 674 -46.88 -25.37 -2.18
N GLY A 675 -46.63 -24.08 -2.35
CA GLY A 675 -47.63 -23.08 -2.77
C GLY A 675 -47.70 -21.89 -1.81
N SER A 676 -48.21 -20.76 -2.31
CA SER A 676 -48.37 -19.56 -1.49
C SER A 676 -49.34 -19.81 -0.33
N GLN A 677 -48.91 -19.55 0.90
CA GLN A 677 -49.66 -19.78 2.16
C GLN A 677 -50.13 -21.23 2.37
N ALA A 678 -49.52 -22.21 1.70
CA ALA A 678 -49.77 -23.62 1.97
C ALA A 678 -49.27 -23.99 3.37
N GLY A 679 -50.03 -24.80 4.12
CA GLY A 679 -49.58 -25.34 5.41
C GLY A 679 -49.32 -24.32 6.52
N LEU A 680 -49.92 -23.13 6.47
CA LEU A 680 -49.79 -22.12 7.53
C LEU A 680 -50.27 -22.70 8.88
N GLY A 681 -49.37 -22.78 9.86
CA GLY A 681 -49.64 -23.29 11.21
C GLY A 681 -49.89 -24.81 11.30
N THR A 682 -49.59 -25.57 10.25
CA THR A 682 -49.91 -27.01 10.20
C THR A 682 -48.94 -27.84 11.04
N ASN A 683 -49.46 -28.81 11.80
CA ASN A 683 -48.71 -29.77 12.64
C ASN A 683 -48.79 -31.20 12.09
N ASN A 684 -48.87 -31.31 10.77
CA ASN A 684 -49.16 -32.54 10.07
C ASN A 684 -47.89 -33.24 9.60
N ASP A 685 -47.57 -34.36 10.26
CA ASP A 685 -46.42 -35.18 9.89
C ASP A 685 -46.69 -36.03 8.65
N ARG A 686 -45.67 -36.18 7.80
CA ARG A 686 -45.70 -37.00 6.57
C ARG A 686 -46.79 -36.55 5.59
N GLY A 687 -47.15 -35.27 5.64
CA GLY A 687 -48.19 -34.69 4.80
C GLY A 687 -47.68 -34.23 3.44
N VAL A 688 -48.53 -34.31 2.42
CA VAL A 688 -48.28 -33.69 1.10
C VAL A 688 -49.34 -32.62 0.86
N LEU A 689 -48.97 -31.36 0.98
CA LEU A 689 -49.81 -30.18 0.76
C LEU A 689 -49.28 -29.38 -0.43
N ILE A 690 -50.00 -29.38 -1.54
CA ILE A 690 -49.58 -28.69 -2.77
C ILE A 690 -50.72 -27.83 -3.29
N GLY A 691 -50.51 -26.52 -3.37
CA GLY A 691 -51.47 -25.54 -3.88
C GLY A 691 -51.59 -24.32 -2.99
N ASN A 692 -52.16 -23.25 -3.54
CA ASN A 692 -52.38 -22.01 -2.80
C ASN A 692 -53.42 -22.23 -1.68
N PHE A 693 -53.11 -21.79 -0.45
CA PHE A 693 -53.93 -22.04 0.74
C PHE A 693 -54.23 -23.53 1.02
N ALA A 694 -53.42 -24.45 0.51
CA ALA A 694 -53.61 -25.88 0.81
C ALA A 694 -53.50 -26.11 2.33
N ASN A 695 -54.61 -26.56 2.95
CA ASN A 695 -54.74 -26.81 4.39
C ASN A 695 -54.41 -25.61 5.30
N GLY A 696 -54.57 -24.37 4.82
CA GLY A 696 -54.25 -23.16 5.59
C GLY A 696 -55.21 -22.91 6.76
N GLY A 697 -54.67 -22.69 7.97
CA GLY A 697 -55.43 -22.31 9.17
C GLY A 697 -55.98 -23.47 10.02
N VAL A 698 -55.50 -24.70 9.81
CA VAL A 698 -55.94 -25.89 10.55
C VAL A 698 -54.94 -26.22 11.67
N THR A 699 -55.40 -26.18 12.92
CA THR A 699 -54.57 -26.38 14.13
C THR A 699 -54.66 -27.78 14.76
N THR A 700 -55.51 -28.66 14.21
CA THR A 700 -55.69 -30.02 14.73
C THR A 700 -54.61 -30.95 14.21
N ALA A 701 -53.95 -31.68 15.11
CA ALA A 701 -52.97 -32.72 14.77
C ALA A 701 -53.59 -33.72 13.80
N THR A 702 -53.10 -33.72 12.56
CA THR A 702 -53.46 -34.68 11.50
C THR A 702 -52.20 -35.40 11.07
N ARG A 703 -52.30 -36.61 10.51
CA ARG A 703 -51.14 -37.40 10.06
C ARG A 703 -51.43 -38.01 8.70
N ASN A 704 -50.40 -38.13 7.87
CA ASN A 704 -50.43 -38.85 6.59
C ASN A 704 -51.52 -38.34 5.61
N VAL A 705 -51.78 -37.03 5.56
CA VAL A 705 -52.80 -36.48 4.64
C VAL A 705 -52.22 -36.04 3.30
N VAL A 706 -53.05 -36.09 2.26
CA VAL A 706 -52.73 -35.59 0.90
C VAL A 706 -53.72 -34.50 0.52
N GLY A 707 -53.26 -33.25 0.46
CA GLY A 707 -54.02 -32.09 0.02
C GLY A 707 -53.44 -31.50 -1.27
N LEU A 708 -54.09 -31.72 -2.41
CA LEU A 708 -53.62 -31.23 -3.73
C LEU A 708 -54.66 -30.31 -4.38
N GLY A 709 -54.37 -29.02 -4.46
CA GLY A 709 -55.25 -28.02 -5.08
C GLY A 709 -55.32 -26.73 -4.28
N SER A 710 -56.01 -25.73 -4.82
CA SER A 710 -56.24 -24.47 -4.12
C SER A 710 -57.37 -24.61 -3.10
N SER A 711 -57.13 -24.12 -1.88
CA SER A 711 -58.08 -24.13 -0.75
C SER A 711 -58.60 -25.53 -0.36
N VAL A 712 -57.80 -26.59 -0.60
CA VAL A 712 -58.13 -27.94 -0.11
C VAL A 712 -58.15 -28.00 1.42
N LYS A 713 -59.05 -28.82 1.97
CA LYS A 713 -59.19 -29.11 3.41
C LYS A 713 -59.06 -30.61 3.64
N ALA A 714 -57.85 -31.08 3.91
CA ALA A 714 -57.57 -32.47 4.30
C ALA A 714 -57.33 -32.51 5.82
N THR A 715 -58.41 -32.42 6.61
CA THR A 715 -58.33 -32.22 8.07
C THR A 715 -58.63 -33.48 8.88
N GLY A 716 -59.02 -34.58 8.23
CA GLY A 716 -59.13 -35.88 8.88
C GLY A 716 -57.80 -36.63 8.91
N PHE A 717 -57.61 -37.53 9.88
CA PHE A 717 -56.44 -38.44 9.86
C PHE A 717 -56.44 -39.29 8.59
N GLU A 718 -55.28 -39.46 7.93
CA GLU A 718 -55.12 -40.30 6.74
C GLU A 718 -56.06 -39.90 5.57
N SER A 719 -56.47 -38.64 5.52
CA SER A 719 -57.42 -38.14 4.53
C SER A 719 -56.75 -37.68 3.22
N ILE A 720 -57.48 -37.80 2.12
CA ILE A 720 -57.06 -37.38 0.78
C ILE A 720 -58.05 -36.34 0.26
N ALA A 721 -57.63 -35.12 -0.02
CA ALA A 721 -58.42 -34.06 -0.65
C ALA A 721 -57.71 -33.53 -1.91
N VAL A 722 -58.29 -33.76 -3.08
CA VAL A 722 -57.69 -33.36 -4.37
C VAL A 722 -58.69 -32.56 -5.20
N GLY A 723 -58.34 -31.32 -5.55
CA GLY A 723 -59.16 -30.41 -6.36
C GLY A 723 -59.48 -29.08 -5.66
N PHE A 724 -59.98 -28.10 -6.41
CA PHE A 724 -60.35 -26.79 -5.85
C PHE A 724 -61.45 -26.93 -4.80
N ASN A 725 -61.19 -26.48 -3.56
CA ASN A 725 -62.11 -26.60 -2.43
C ASN A 725 -62.60 -28.04 -2.13
N ALA A 726 -61.78 -29.06 -2.41
CA ALA A 726 -62.06 -30.41 -1.93
C ALA A 726 -61.93 -30.47 -0.40
N ASN A 727 -62.85 -31.16 0.27
CA ASN A 727 -62.97 -31.21 1.74
C ASN A 727 -63.07 -32.65 2.25
N SER A 728 -61.98 -33.19 2.77
CA SER A 728 -61.93 -34.47 3.49
C SER A 728 -61.74 -34.20 4.97
N SER A 729 -62.83 -33.94 5.68
CA SER A 729 -62.78 -33.46 7.07
C SER A 729 -62.81 -34.57 8.13
N ALA A 730 -63.08 -35.82 7.72
CA ALA A 730 -63.16 -36.97 8.61
C ALA A 730 -62.03 -37.98 8.36
N ASN A 731 -61.79 -38.87 9.32
CA ASN A 731 -60.70 -39.85 9.28
C ASN A 731 -60.89 -40.83 8.11
N ASN A 732 -59.81 -41.20 7.43
CA ASN A 732 -59.80 -42.08 6.26
C ASN A 732 -60.66 -41.59 5.09
N ALA A 733 -61.08 -40.31 5.10
CA ALA A 733 -61.96 -39.77 4.08
C ALA A 733 -61.19 -39.40 2.80
N THR A 734 -61.79 -39.68 1.65
CA THR A 734 -61.24 -39.36 0.32
C THR A 734 -62.20 -38.45 -0.42
N SER A 735 -61.77 -37.24 -0.78
CA SER A 735 -62.50 -36.32 -1.66
C SER A 735 -61.64 -35.96 -2.87
N ILE A 736 -62.11 -36.26 -4.08
CA ILE A 736 -61.38 -35.98 -5.32
C ILE A 736 -62.32 -35.28 -6.30
N GLY A 737 -62.16 -33.99 -6.50
CA GLY A 737 -62.95 -33.18 -7.41
C GLY A 737 -63.18 -31.76 -6.90
N ARG A 738 -63.64 -30.86 -7.79
CA ARG A 738 -64.00 -29.49 -7.41
C ARG A 738 -65.20 -29.52 -6.46
N PHE A 739 -65.07 -28.95 -5.27
CA PHE A 739 -66.10 -28.97 -4.22
C PHE A 739 -66.55 -30.37 -3.76
N ALA A 740 -65.74 -31.42 -3.96
CA ALA A 740 -66.01 -32.74 -3.38
C ALA A 740 -65.90 -32.66 -1.85
N SER A 741 -66.82 -33.28 -1.11
CA SER A 741 -66.87 -33.26 0.35
C SER A 741 -67.05 -34.66 0.91
N ALA A 742 -66.03 -35.19 1.59
CA ALA A 742 -66.09 -36.42 2.34
C ALA A 742 -65.98 -36.09 3.84
N SER A 743 -67.13 -35.96 4.52
CA SER A 743 -67.21 -35.54 5.93
C SER A 743 -67.60 -36.67 6.88
N GLY A 744 -67.88 -37.88 6.37
CA GLY A 744 -68.03 -39.08 7.18
C GLY A 744 -66.72 -39.87 7.32
N ILE A 745 -66.59 -40.62 8.41
CA ILE A 745 -65.42 -41.49 8.63
C ILE A 745 -65.36 -42.54 7.52
N SER A 746 -64.19 -42.75 6.93
CA SER A 746 -63.94 -43.67 5.80
C SER A 746 -64.82 -43.39 4.57
N ALA A 747 -65.32 -42.16 4.42
CA ALA A 747 -66.19 -41.78 3.31
C ALA A 747 -65.39 -41.47 2.02
N VAL A 748 -66.01 -41.71 0.86
CA VAL A 748 -65.41 -41.50 -0.46
C VAL A 748 -66.31 -40.60 -1.30
N ALA A 749 -65.85 -39.39 -1.63
CA ALA A 749 -66.51 -38.43 -2.52
C ALA A 749 -65.68 -38.19 -3.79
N LEU A 750 -66.14 -38.59 -4.96
CA LEU A 750 -65.41 -38.45 -6.23
C LEU A 750 -66.22 -37.62 -7.25
N SER A 751 -65.55 -36.74 -7.98
CA SER A 751 -66.08 -35.76 -8.95
C SER A 751 -66.63 -34.46 -8.34
N THR A 752 -67.15 -33.59 -9.21
CA THR A 752 -67.57 -32.23 -8.85
C THR A 752 -68.79 -32.25 -7.92
N GLY A 753 -68.67 -31.64 -6.75
CA GLY A 753 -69.79 -31.46 -5.82
C GLY A 753 -70.33 -32.74 -5.19
N ALA A 754 -69.64 -33.88 -5.29
CA ALA A 754 -70.00 -35.10 -4.58
C ALA A 754 -69.91 -34.90 -3.06
N GLN A 755 -70.89 -35.39 -2.30
CA GLN A 755 -71.01 -35.23 -0.85
C GLN A 755 -71.20 -36.59 -0.17
N ALA A 756 -70.14 -37.14 0.41
CA ALA A 756 -70.15 -38.36 1.21
C ALA A 756 -70.08 -37.97 2.70
N ASN A 757 -71.24 -37.69 3.29
CA ASN A 757 -71.33 -37.12 4.64
C ASN A 757 -71.58 -38.17 5.72
N GLY A 758 -72.04 -39.38 5.36
CA GLY A 758 -72.22 -40.48 6.30
C GLY A 758 -70.96 -41.31 6.50
N GLU A 759 -70.85 -42.00 7.64
CA GLU A 759 -69.76 -42.95 7.88
C GLU A 759 -69.81 -44.11 6.87
N ASN A 760 -68.65 -44.54 6.37
CA ASN A 760 -68.48 -45.54 5.30
C ASN A 760 -69.31 -45.25 4.03
N SER A 761 -69.65 -43.97 3.78
CA SER A 761 -70.46 -43.59 2.62
C SER A 761 -69.61 -43.42 1.36
N VAL A 762 -70.21 -43.68 0.20
CA VAL A 762 -69.59 -43.56 -1.13
C VAL A 762 -70.47 -42.68 -2.00
N ALA A 763 -69.97 -41.53 -2.43
CA ALA A 763 -70.59 -40.62 -3.38
C ALA A 763 -69.68 -40.45 -4.61
N ILE A 764 -70.08 -40.95 -5.78
CA ILE A 764 -69.26 -40.91 -7.00
C ILE A 764 -70.07 -40.29 -8.12
N GLY A 765 -69.69 -39.08 -8.53
CA GLY A 765 -70.22 -38.37 -9.69
C GLY A 765 -70.74 -36.97 -9.37
N ASN A 766 -71.36 -36.31 -10.35
CA ASN A 766 -71.64 -34.87 -10.27
C ASN A 766 -72.83 -34.60 -9.33
N GLY A 767 -72.57 -33.91 -8.22
CA GLY A 767 -73.61 -33.49 -7.27
C GLY A 767 -74.30 -34.63 -6.51
N THR A 768 -73.74 -35.84 -6.50
CA THR A 768 -74.26 -36.98 -5.73
C THR A 768 -74.12 -36.74 -4.23
N LYS A 769 -75.08 -37.21 -3.44
CA LYS A 769 -75.12 -37.09 -1.97
C LYS A 769 -75.34 -38.46 -1.35
N ALA A 770 -74.45 -38.86 -0.46
CA ALA A 770 -74.53 -40.06 0.38
C ALA A 770 -74.41 -39.58 1.84
N THR A 771 -75.55 -39.27 2.46
CA THR A 771 -75.61 -38.48 3.71
C THR A 771 -75.80 -39.32 4.96
N ALA A 772 -76.11 -40.61 4.82
CA ALA A 772 -76.35 -41.54 5.91
C ALA A 772 -75.28 -42.66 5.95
N THR A 773 -75.29 -43.48 7.00
CA THR A 773 -74.22 -44.45 7.28
C THR A 773 -74.28 -45.63 6.31
N ASN A 774 -73.12 -46.13 5.87
CA ASN A 774 -72.98 -47.26 4.95
C ASN A 774 -73.78 -47.06 3.63
N THR A 775 -73.76 -45.85 3.08
CA THR A 775 -74.53 -45.52 1.87
C THR A 775 -73.71 -45.50 0.59
N ILE A 776 -74.34 -45.79 -0.55
CA ILE A 776 -73.71 -45.75 -1.88
C ILE A 776 -74.52 -44.84 -2.81
N SER A 777 -73.92 -43.85 -3.44
CA SER A 777 -74.58 -42.88 -4.33
C SER A 777 -73.69 -42.67 -5.57
N ILE A 778 -73.99 -43.33 -6.68
CA ILE A 778 -73.12 -43.35 -7.88
C ILE A 778 -73.90 -42.85 -9.11
N GLY A 779 -73.40 -41.81 -9.77
CA GLY A 779 -73.98 -41.24 -11.00
C GLY A 779 -74.14 -39.72 -10.91
N THR A 780 -75.30 -39.16 -11.21
CA THR A 780 -75.51 -37.71 -11.22
C THR A 780 -76.70 -37.35 -10.33
N GLY A 781 -76.53 -36.39 -9.42
CA GLY A 781 -77.61 -35.83 -8.61
C GLY A 781 -78.34 -36.78 -7.64
N ASN A 782 -77.89 -38.04 -7.49
CA ASN A 782 -78.49 -38.99 -6.55
C ASN A 782 -78.41 -38.48 -5.11
N THR A 783 -79.43 -38.74 -4.30
CA THR A 783 -79.44 -38.42 -2.86
C THR A 783 -79.82 -39.66 -2.07
N VAL A 784 -78.90 -40.17 -1.25
CA VAL A 784 -79.10 -41.36 -0.41
C VAL A 784 -78.98 -40.95 1.05
N SER A 785 -80.10 -40.98 1.76
CA SER A 785 -80.22 -40.53 3.15
C SER A 785 -80.78 -41.57 4.11
N GLY A 786 -81.09 -42.78 3.63
CA GLY A 786 -81.38 -43.93 4.50
C GLY A 786 -80.10 -44.71 4.82
N ASP A 787 -79.96 -45.19 6.05
CA ASP A 787 -78.82 -46.02 6.45
C ASP A 787 -78.80 -47.34 5.67
N ASN A 788 -77.61 -47.85 5.36
CA ASN A 788 -77.39 -49.12 4.66
C ASN A 788 -78.06 -49.20 3.27
N SER A 789 -78.21 -48.05 2.60
CA SER A 789 -78.94 -47.90 1.34
C SER A 789 -78.05 -47.49 0.17
N GLY A 790 -78.56 -47.63 -1.07
CA GLY A 790 -77.79 -47.27 -2.25
C GLY A 790 -78.62 -46.76 -3.43
N ALA A 791 -78.01 -45.91 -4.26
CA ALA A 791 -78.52 -45.45 -5.53
C ALA A 791 -77.41 -45.48 -6.59
N ILE A 792 -77.70 -46.08 -7.74
CA ILE A 792 -76.83 -46.07 -8.92
C ILE A 792 -77.67 -45.61 -10.13
N GLY A 793 -77.36 -44.45 -10.72
CA GLY A 793 -78.14 -43.86 -11.81
C GLY A 793 -78.16 -42.32 -11.83
N ASP A 794 -79.18 -41.73 -12.44
CA ASP A 794 -79.30 -40.26 -12.63
C ASP A 794 -80.76 -39.79 -12.74
N PRO A 795 -81.23 -38.90 -11.85
CA PRO A 795 -81.01 -38.87 -10.41
C PRO A 795 -82.03 -39.77 -9.68
N SER A 796 -81.66 -40.33 -8.53
CA SER A 796 -82.57 -41.09 -7.65
C SER A 796 -82.45 -40.60 -6.19
N THR A 797 -83.57 -40.57 -5.47
CA THR A 797 -83.63 -40.26 -4.03
C THR A 797 -84.00 -41.50 -3.24
N VAL A 798 -83.13 -41.94 -2.33
CA VAL A 798 -83.34 -43.12 -1.48
C VAL A 798 -83.24 -42.70 -0.02
N SER A 799 -84.39 -42.55 0.65
CA SER A 799 -84.47 -42.14 2.06
C SER A 799 -84.87 -43.27 3.00
N GLY A 800 -85.41 -44.38 2.46
CA GLY A 800 -85.67 -45.59 3.25
C GLY A 800 -84.37 -46.32 3.62
N MET A 801 -84.37 -46.95 4.79
CA MET A 801 -83.24 -47.74 5.28
C MET A 801 -83.15 -49.09 4.55
N ASN A 802 -81.95 -49.65 4.44
CA ASN A 802 -81.69 -50.95 3.80
C ASN A 802 -82.27 -51.07 2.38
N SER A 803 -82.30 -49.98 1.62
CA SER A 803 -83.03 -49.88 0.35
C SER A 803 -82.13 -49.50 -0.80
N TYR A 804 -82.40 -50.03 -1.98
CA TYR A 804 -81.52 -49.89 -3.14
C TYR A 804 -82.29 -49.51 -4.40
N SER A 805 -81.72 -48.57 -5.16
CA SER A 805 -82.22 -48.16 -6.48
C SER A 805 -81.11 -48.31 -7.52
N LEU A 806 -81.39 -49.05 -8.59
CA LEU A 806 -80.59 -49.08 -9.82
C LEU A 806 -81.43 -48.54 -10.97
N GLY A 807 -81.15 -47.31 -11.38
CA GLY A 807 -81.85 -46.58 -12.43
C GLY A 807 -82.14 -45.11 -12.08
N ASN A 808 -83.07 -44.51 -12.81
CA ASN A 808 -83.21 -43.07 -12.98
C ASN A 808 -84.57 -42.57 -12.51
N ASN A 809 -84.61 -41.38 -11.92
CA ASN A 809 -85.83 -40.71 -11.44
C ASN A 809 -86.64 -41.54 -10.43
N ASN A 810 -85.98 -42.32 -9.58
CA ASN A 810 -86.66 -43.11 -8.55
C ASN A 810 -86.71 -42.36 -7.22
N THR A 811 -87.80 -42.50 -6.48
CA THR A 811 -87.97 -42.00 -5.10
C THR A 811 -88.35 -43.18 -4.21
N VAL A 812 -87.43 -43.62 -3.37
CA VAL A 812 -87.56 -44.80 -2.50
C VAL A 812 -87.54 -44.36 -1.04
N SER A 813 -88.71 -44.05 -0.49
CA SER A 813 -88.88 -43.72 0.94
C SER A 813 -89.16 -44.93 1.82
N ALA A 814 -89.54 -46.06 1.21
CA ALA A 814 -89.81 -47.31 1.89
C ALA A 814 -88.54 -48.02 2.36
N ASN A 815 -88.64 -48.74 3.48
CA ASN A 815 -87.55 -49.52 4.05
C ASN A 815 -87.46 -50.92 3.40
N ASN A 816 -86.26 -51.48 3.32
CA ASN A 816 -86.00 -52.80 2.71
C ASN A 816 -86.51 -52.92 1.26
N ALA A 817 -86.62 -51.82 0.53
CA ALA A 817 -87.16 -51.79 -0.83
C ALA A 817 -86.05 -51.87 -1.88
N PHE A 818 -86.27 -52.65 -2.94
CA PHE A 818 -85.32 -52.83 -4.04
C PHE A 818 -85.97 -52.42 -5.36
N VAL A 819 -85.42 -51.39 -5.99
CA VAL A 819 -85.90 -50.87 -7.28
C VAL A 819 -84.83 -51.11 -8.34
N LEU A 820 -85.18 -51.85 -9.38
CA LEU A 820 -84.42 -51.98 -10.62
C LEU A 820 -85.29 -51.46 -11.76
N GLY A 821 -85.20 -50.18 -12.07
CA GLY A 821 -86.13 -49.52 -12.97
C GLY A 821 -85.95 -48.02 -12.99
N ASN A 822 -86.82 -47.33 -13.74
CA ASN A 822 -86.83 -45.88 -13.81
C ASN A 822 -88.24 -45.35 -13.47
N SER A 823 -88.30 -44.10 -13.01
CA SER A 823 -89.56 -43.39 -12.71
C SER A 823 -90.45 -44.09 -11.66
N VAL A 824 -89.85 -44.80 -10.69
CA VAL A 824 -90.56 -45.48 -9.60
C VAL A 824 -90.64 -44.56 -8.38
N ASN A 825 -91.84 -44.16 -7.96
CA ASN A 825 -92.04 -43.17 -6.88
C ASN A 825 -93.02 -43.61 -5.78
N ASN A 826 -93.39 -44.89 -5.75
CA ASN A 826 -94.41 -45.44 -4.85
C ASN A 826 -94.01 -46.80 -4.26
N ALA A 827 -92.71 -47.05 -4.07
CA ALA A 827 -92.25 -48.25 -3.39
C ALA A 827 -92.84 -48.32 -1.97
N VAL A 828 -93.20 -49.52 -1.53
CA VAL A 828 -93.65 -49.82 -0.16
C VAL A 828 -92.63 -50.69 0.55
N ASP A 829 -92.73 -50.83 1.87
CA ASP A 829 -91.75 -51.58 2.66
C ASP A 829 -91.58 -53.02 2.15
N SER A 830 -90.33 -53.48 2.11
CA SER A 830 -89.93 -54.82 1.66
C SER A 830 -90.28 -55.16 0.20
N SER A 831 -90.69 -54.18 -0.61
CA SER A 831 -91.08 -54.42 -2.01
C SER A 831 -89.89 -54.58 -2.94
N VAL A 832 -90.11 -55.33 -4.03
CA VAL A 832 -89.18 -55.40 -5.16
C VAL A 832 -89.88 -54.85 -6.39
N VAL A 833 -89.28 -53.88 -7.06
CA VAL A 833 -89.86 -53.20 -8.22
C VAL A 833 -88.94 -53.38 -9.41
N LEU A 834 -89.46 -54.00 -10.47
CA LEU A 834 -88.71 -54.33 -11.67
C LEU A 834 -89.32 -53.61 -12.89
N GLY A 835 -88.51 -52.81 -13.57
CA GLY A 835 -88.85 -52.14 -14.82
C GLY A 835 -89.23 -50.67 -14.70
N ASP A 836 -89.18 -49.97 -15.84
CA ASP A 836 -89.57 -48.57 -16.00
C ASP A 836 -91.07 -48.35 -15.74
N GLY A 837 -91.40 -47.34 -14.93
CA GLY A 837 -92.77 -46.94 -14.62
C GLY A 837 -93.60 -47.99 -13.86
N SER A 838 -92.97 -49.00 -13.27
CA SER A 838 -93.67 -49.99 -12.46
C SER A 838 -94.21 -49.37 -11.17
N THR A 839 -95.41 -49.75 -10.78
CA THR A 839 -96.09 -49.22 -9.58
C THR A 839 -96.24 -50.33 -8.55
N VAL A 840 -96.08 -49.99 -7.27
CA VAL A 840 -96.34 -50.92 -6.16
C VAL A 840 -97.60 -50.52 -5.42
N MET A 841 -98.41 -51.53 -5.09
CA MET A 841 -99.51 -51.41 -4.13
C MET A 841 -99.18 -52.24 -2.88
N ALA A 842 -99.78 -51.86 -1.75
CA ALA A 842 -99.70 -52.66 -0.53
C ALA A 842 -100.18 -54.10 -0.79
N ALA A 843 -99.50 -55.07 -0.17
CA ALA A 843 -99.85 -56.49 -0.34
C ALA A 843 -101.29 -56.76 0.12
N VAL A 844 -102.08 -57.40 -0.74
CA VAL A 844 -103.48 -57.74 -0.44
C VAL A 844 -103.56 -59.20 0.00
N ALA A 845 -103.92 -59.43 1.27
CA ALA A 845 -104.15 -60.76 1.79
C ALA A 845 -105.38 -61.40 1.12
N THR A 846 -105.17 -62.55 0.46
CA THR A 846 -106.23 -63.31 -0.22
C THR A 846 -106.30 -64.71 0.40
N PRO A 847 -107.03 -64.90 1.52
CA PRO A 847 -106.99 -66.15 2.26
C PRO A 847 -107.79 -67.28 1.64
N GLU A 848 -108.83 -66.95 0.89
CA GLU A 848 -109.77 -67.90 0.32
C GLU A 848 -110.50 -67.34 -0.90
N TYR A 849 -111.14 -68.23 -1.65
CA TYR A 849 -112.07 -67.91 -2.72
C TYR A 849 -113.25 -68.88 -2.70
N THR A 850 -114.42 -68.46 -3.20
CA THR A 850 -115.62 -69.31 -3.25
C THR A 850 -116.03 -69.59 -4.68
N VAL A 851 -116.15 -70.86 -5.05
CA VAL A 851 -116.71 -71.30 -6.33
C VAL A 851 -117.93 -72.17 -6.06
N ASN A 852 -119.08 -71.82 -6.65
CA ASN A 852 -120.34 -72.55 -6.49
C ASN A 852 -120.72 -72.85 -5.03
N GLY A 853 -120.46 -71.91 -4.11
CA GLY A 853 -120.76 -72.04 -2.67
C GLY A 853 -119.74 -72.84 -1.86
N THR A 854 -118.69 -73.42 -2.48
CA THR A 854 -117.59 -74.09 -1.77
C THR A 854 -116.42 -73.14 -1.57
N THR A 855 -116.01 -72.93 -0.32
CA THR A 855 -114.84 -72.10 0.03
C THR A 855 -113.55 -72.91 -0.07
N HIS A 856 -112.58 -72.38 -0.82
CA HIS A 856 -111.25 -72.94 -1.01
C HIS A 856 -110.20 -72.00 -0.40
N LYS A 857 -109.28 -72.54 0.42
CA LYS A 857 -108.22 -71.76 1.06
C LYS A 857 -106.94 -71.76 0.23
N PHE A 858 -106.25 -70.64 0.18
CA PHE A 858 -104.94 -70.52 -0.47
C PHE A 858 -103.78 -70.76 0.52
N ALA A 859 -102.71 -71.38 0.04
CA ALA A 859 -101.41 -71.32 0.71
C ALA A 859 -100.80 -69.91 0.57
N GLY A 860 -99.99 -69.47 1.54
CA GLY A 860 -99.35 -68.14 1.48
C GLY A 860 -100.30 -66.95 1.64
N SER A 861 -101.42 -67.12 2.35
CA SER A 861 -102.52 -66.14 2.48
C SER A 861 -102.16 -64.80 3.14
N LEU A 862 -100.99 -64.69 3.77
CA LEU A 862 -100.50 -63.50 4.47
C LEU A 862 -99.20 -63.00 3.82
N PRO A 863 -99.25 -62.38 2.63
CA PRO A 863 -98.07 -61.86 1.96
C PRO A 863 -97.48 -60.67 2.75
N VAL A 864 -96.14 -60.66 2.88
CA VAL A 864 -95.41 -59.59 3.59
C VAL A 864 -95.21 -58.35 2.70
N SER A 865 -95.02 -58.55 1.40
CA SER A 865 -94.88 -57.47 0.41
C SER A 865 -95.13 -58.01 -1.01
N THR A 866 -94.89 -57.19 -2.03
CA THR A 866 -95.12 -57.51 -3.44
C THR A 866 -93.86 -57.33 -4.29
N VAL A 867 -93.72 -58.21 -5.29
CA VAL A 867 -92.82 -57.97 -6.43
C VAL A 867 -93.65 -57.35 -7.54
N SER A 868 -93.45 -56.07 -7.86
CA SER A 868 -94.10 -55.42 -8.99
C SER A 868 -93.24 -55.50 -10.24
N ILE A 869 -93.84 -55.91 -11.34
CA ILE A 869 -93.22 -55.97 -12.67
C ILE A 869 -93.88 -55.02 -13.67
N GLY A 870 -94.78 -54.13 -13.26
CA GLY A 870 -95.52 -53.25 -14.18
C GLY A 870 -96.49 -52.32 -13.47
N ASP A 871 -97.36 -51.71 -14.26
CA ASP A 871 -98.47 -50.87 -13.81
C ASP A 871 -99.74 -51.28 -14.56
N SER A 872 -100.91 -50.81 -14.12
CA SER A 872 -102.19 -51.04 -14.80
C SER A 872 -102.14 -50.53 -16.25
N GLY A 873 -102.40 -51.42 -17.22
CA GLY A 873 -102.28 -51.15 -18.65
C GLY A 873 -100.85 -51.12 -19.19
N LYS A 874 -99.86 -51.43 -18.35
CA LYS A 874 -98.42 -51.53 -18.66
C LYS A 874 -97.83 -52.79 -18.03
N GLU A 875 -98.58 -53.88 -18.04
CA GLU A 875 -98.18 -55.15 -17.48
C GLU A 875 -97.01 -55.77 -18.26
N ARG A 876 -96.17 -56.54 -17.56
CA ARG A 876 -95.10 -57.31 -18.19
C ARG A 876 -95.39 -58.80 -18.12
N THR A 877 -94.95 -59.52 -19.14
CA THR A 877 -94.94 -60.98 -19.11
C THR A 877 -93.75 -61.48 -18.30
N LEU A 878 -93.96 -62.55 -17.52
CA LEU A 878 -92.89 -63.32 -16.91
C LEU A 878 -92.69 -64.59 -17.74
N THR A 879 -91.55 -64.71 -18.42
CA THR A 879 -91.28 -65.79 -19.39
C THR A 879 -90.28 -66.80 -18.82
N ASN A 880 -90.24 -68.00 -19.41
CA ASN A 880 -89.37 -69.12 -18.98
C ASN A 880 -89.63 -69.60 -17.53
N VAL A 881 -90.88 -69.55 -17.08
CA VAL A 881 -91.30 -70.08 -15.77
C VAL A 881 -91.51 -71.59 -15.89
N ALA A 882 -90.69 -72.38 -15.17
CA ALA A 882 -90.85 -73.83 -15.07
C ALA A 882 -92.16 -74.20 -14.36
N ALA A 883 -92.65 -75.42 -14.57
CA ALA A 883 -93.90 -75.86 -13.96
C ALA A 883 -93.77 -75.93 -12.42
N GLY A 884 -94.63 -75.21 -11.71
CA GLY A 884 -94.68 -75.23 -10.25
C GLY A 884 -95.32 -76.50 -9.69
N ARG A 885 -95.03 -76.86 -8.45
CA ARG A 885 -95.73 -77.98 -7.80
C ARG A 885 -97.20 -77.63 -7.60
N VAL A 886 -98.10 -78.59 -7.82
CA VAL A 886 -99.54 -78.40 -7.64
C VAL A 886 -99.99 -79.21 -6.42
N SER A 887 -100.18 -78.54 -5.28
CA SER A 887 -100.65 -79.13 -4.01
C SER A 887 -101.29 -78.05 -3.12
N ALA A 888 -102.02 -78.46 -2.08
CA ALA A 888 -102.72 -77.53 -1.17
C ALA A 888 -101.78 -76.59 -0.37
N ALA A 889 -100.49 -76.91 -0.29
CA ALA A 889 -99.48 -76.11 0.40
C ALA A 889 -98.53 -75.35 -0.55
N SER A 890 -98.72 -75.46 -1.87
CA SER A 890 -97.79 -74.89 -2.85
C SER A 890 -97.89 -73.37 -2.94
N THR A 891 -96.73 -72.71 -3.02
CA THR A 891 -96.58 -71.28 -3.28
C THR A 891 -95.74 -71.03 -4.54
N ASP A 892 -95.63 -72.03 -5.41
CA ASP A 892 -94.89 -71.92 -6.68
C ASP A 892 -95.73 -71.19 -7.72
N ALA A 893 -95.10 -70.39 -8.60
CA ALA A 893 -95.78 -69.79 -9.73
C ALA A 893 -96.26 -70.87 -10.72
N ILE A 894 -97.43 -70.66 -11.31
CA ILE A 894 -98.01 -71.55 -12.32
C ILE A 894 -97.67 -71.00 -13.71
N ASN A 895 -97.20 -71.86 -14.60
CA ASN A 895 -96.95 -71.47 -15.99
C ASN A 895 -98.16 -71.78 -16.90
N GLY A 896 -98.14 -71.25 -18.13
CA GLY A 896 -99.24 -71.43 -19.08
C GLY A 896 -99.54 -72.90 -19.42
N SER A 897 -98.54 -73.77 -19.46
CA SER A 897 -98.73 -75.20 -19.78
C SER A 897 -99.52 -75.97 -18.72
N GLN A 898 -99.35 -75.61 -17.44
CA GLN A 898 -100.09 -76.23 -16.34
C GLN A 898 -101.56 -75.81 -16.33
N LEU A 899 -101.82 -74.52 -16.55
CA LEU A 899 -103.19 -74.02 -16.68
C LEU A 899 -103.88 -74.62 -17.91
N PHE A 900 -103.15 -74.72 -19.02
CA PHE A 900 -103.62 -75.39 -20.24
C PHE A 900 -103.97 -76.86 -20.01
N ALA A 901 -103.16 -77.60 -19.23
CA ALA A 901 -103.43 -78.98 -18.87
C ALA A 901 -104.73 -79.12 -18.06
N VAL A 902 -104.99 -78.24 -17.08
CA VAL A 902 -106.24 -78.24 -16.32
C VAL A 902 -107.43 -77.89 -17.21
N ALA A 903 -107.32 -76.85 -18.04
CA ALA A 903 -108.38 -76.45 -18.98
C ALA A 903 -108.75 -77.58 -19.95
N SER A 904 -107.75 -78.30 -20.46
CA SER A 904 -107.95 -79.46 -21.35
C SER A 904 -108.74 -80.59 -20.69
N GLU A 905 -108.56 -80.82 -19.38
CA GLU A 905 -109.34 -81.81 -18.63
C GLU A 905 -110.76 -81.33 -18.30
N VAL A 906 -110.95 -80.04 -18.00
CA VAL A 906 -112.28 -79.44 -17.79
C VAL A 906 -113.11 -79.48 -19.07
N GLU A 907 -112.52 -79.21 -20.24
CA GLU A 907 -113.20 -79.32 -21.54
C GLU A 907 -113.68 -80.75 -21.85
N LYS A 908 -112.90 -81.78 -21.49
CA LYS A 908 -113.33 -83.19 -21.60
C LYS A 908 -114.52 -83.50 -20.68
N GLY A 909 -114.56 -82.90 -19.50
CA GLY A 909 -115.68 -83.04 -18.55
C GLY A 909 -116.99 -82.37 -19.00
N ASN A 910 -116.92 -81.35 -19.86
CA ASN A 910 -118.08 -80.65 -20.44
C ASN A 910 -118.65 -81.32 -21.70
N GLN A 911 -118.04 -82.41 -22.18
CA GLN A 911 -118.56 -83.23 -23.28
C GLN A 911 -119.47 -84.38 -22.82
N PHE A 912 -119.91 -84.38 -21.55
CA PHE A 912 -120.88 -85.32 -20.99
C PHE A 912 -122.05 -84.60 -20.34
#